data_AF-A0A669D3E9-F1
#
_entry.id   AF-A0A669D3E9-F1
#
_cell.length_a   1.000
_cell.length_b   1.000
_cell.length_c   1.000
_cell.angle_alpha   90.00
_cell.angle_beta   90.00
_cell.angle_gamma   90.00
#
_symmetry.space_group_name_H-M   'P 1'
#
loop_
_entity.id
_entity.type
_entity.pdbx_description
1 polymer ?
#
loop_
_entity_poly.entity_id
_entity_poly.type
_entity_poly.pdbx_seq_one_letter_code
_entity_poly.pdbx_strand_id
1 'polypeptide(L)'
;TSIALILKLKLKCVCLQTLGSLQRLSTALNILEKYGCNLTNPNRPKYWRTVKHNNPVFRATVDAIQGGRAVLCLYGYSNQQPDGLSFPDDVTDPDVGRVAAVTLEVMSLRMELEMLIKVCVNFLCALDLTVYYVVHCKTTMNFCCELIQIIAESSVVSLLFCFTENCAICGIFRISAHCLTCLQGLCSDCDRLYHSYPERANHHRTAVTSSSSSKNRKWQCKSCTMVNAASSILCEVCERPRLATRPPVTLSHPPITPPRPPAPVLGMPGDPDSQVRCWVCQFCTYLNYSPAMVCEMCDLARPEPAPLPVKLRPPSPVRRVPALPIKPKEPAPEDLDSWRQNLIKEEGLKLIQLIRHGEKKGVSPEEVYTSMRVAGDSNILPCKWLKTELPLVIQLSRAEAKQAWLTAGGDTERAARQALRDRLAKVKELRALGFSDEARCHEVLWQSGGEVRGALVLLQRPLLEPFHKRIWSEKPEPPVDIHHPDKQRVCRWLLAVYDLPSWGRCELALSLLLEHSAPYSLEDVVQAVQESHDREFIKRVLAKECPICLSVFPHSKMQSLTSCQCSVCCGCFQQHFTIAVRDKHIRDMVCPVCWEPDINDPEHLNSYFSTLDIQLRECLEPEVYELFHKKLTEQALIKDPKFLWCCHCSYGFIYDGDQLKVTCFQCRNSFCAHCKKPWESQHAGLSCEQFQSWKRENDPEYQRQGLAGYLRDNGITCPNCRFQYALSKGGCMHFCCSQCRYQFCSGCNNPFHTTCAVDQCTVSGLHAHHPRDCLFYLRDWEPSRLQALLQVNTHTYLCGVIEQKDEGGQQSDAACGAQTQPGHAGLCEKHYREYLVSLINSHSIDPAPLYSSNELLLACRRYKVDDTHTDGEDTFTYYTRLLEKLMDEVPLGDKVPRKK
;
A
#
# COMPACT_ATOMS: atom_id res chain seq x y z
N THR A 1 -13.55 -7.12 -24.33
CA THR A 1 -13.79 -8.57 -24.50
C THR A 1 -12.92 -9.25 -25.56
N SER A 2 -12.72 -8.71 -26.77
CA SER A 2 -12.07 -9.46 -27.88
C SER A 2 -10.53 -9.60 -27.85
N ILE A 3 -9.80 -8.85 -27.00
CA ILE A 3 -8.33 -8.93 -26.92
C ILE A 3 -7.87 -10.03 -25.94
N ALA A 4 -8.56 -10.17 -24.81
CA ALA A 4 -8.27 -11.18 -23.79
C ALA A 4 -8.34 -12.62 -24.33
N LEU A 5 -9.21 -12.90 -25.30
CA LEU A 5 -9.35 -14.22 -25.91
C LEU A 5 -8.16 -14.57 -26.84
N ILE A 6 -7.60 -13.57 -27.53
CA ILE A 6 -6.45 -13.75 -28.44
C ILE A 6 -5.15 -13.95 -27.63
N LEU A 7 -5.00 -13.28 -26.49
CA LEU A 7 -3.83 -13.42 -25.61
C LEU A 7 -3.86 -14.70 -24.76
N LYS A 8 -5.03 -15.12 -24.24
CA LYS A 8 -5.16 -16.38 -23.48
C LYS A 8 -4.79 -17.63 -24.28
N LEU A 9 -4.82 -17.58 -25.61
CA LEU A 9 -4.41 -18.68 -26.49
C LEU A 9 -2.89 -18.71 -26.81
N LYS A 10 -2.12 -17.66 -26.53
CA LYS A 10 -0.69 -17.56 -26.91
C LYS A 10 0.32 -17.65 -25.76
N LEU A 11 -0.10 -17.62 -24.50
CA LEU A 11 0.77 -17.79 -23.33
C LEU A 11 1.08 -19.25 -22.96
N LYS A 12 0.57 -20.22 -23.73
CA LYS A 12 0.97 -21.64 -23.63
C LYS A 12 2.22 -21.88 -24.50
N CYS A 13 3.28 -22.42 -23.87
CA CYS A 13 4.60 -22.77 -24.44
C CYS A 13 5.60 -21.62 -24.69
N VAL A 14 6.31 -21.16 -23.64
CA VAL A 14 7.69 -20.65 -23.79
C VAL A 14 8.59 -21.10 -22.63
N CYS A 15 9.57 -21.95 -22.95
CA CYS A 15 10.64 -22.43 -22.07
C CYS A 15 11.84 -21.45 -22.05
N LEU A 16 12.43 -21.21 -20.87
CA LEU A 16 13.63 -20.41 -20.44
C LEU A 16 14.19 -19.22 -21.27
N GLN A 17 14.01 -19.15 -22.59
CA GLN A 17 14.24 -17.95 -23.42
C GLN A 17 13.19 -16.84 -23.18
N THR A 18 12.38 -16.99 -22.12
CA THR A 18 11.13 -16.27 -21.89
C THR A 18 11.34 -14.88 -21.30
N LEU A 19 12.21 -14.71 -20.31
CA LEU A 19 12.27 -13.48 -19.50
C LEU A 19 12.59 -12.23 -20.35
N GLY A 20 13.63 -12.29 -21.19
CA GLY A 20 13.96 -11.19 -22.11
C GLY A 20 12.87 -10.91 -23.16
N SER A 21 12.03 -11.89 -23.48
CA SER A 21 10.88 -11.71 -24.37
C SER A 21 9.70 -11.05 -23.65
N LEU A 22 9.45 -11.40 -22.39
CA LEU A 22 8.47 -10.73 -21.52
C LEU A 22 8.89 -9.28 -21.21
N GLN A 23 10.18 -9.04 -20.95
CA GLN A 23 10.72 -7.68 -20.77
C GLN A 23 10.55 -6.82 -22.02
N ARG A 24 10.85 -7.35 -23.23
CA ARG A 24 10.58 -6.64 -24.49
C ARG A 24 9.10 -6.30 -24.67
N LEU A 25 8.21 -7.23 -24.31
CA LEU A 25 6.76 -7.01 -24.36
C LEU A 25 6.34 -5.90 -23.36
N SER A 26 6.87 -5.91 -22.13
CA SER A 26 6.60 -4.85 -21.14
C SER A 26 7.09 -3.48 -21.61
N THR A 27 8.29 -3.39 -22.18
CA THR A 27 8.82 -2.16 -22.79
C THR A 27 7.93 -1.64 -23.93
N ALA A 28 7.41 -2.53 -24.78
CA ALA A 28 6.50 -2.15 -25.86
C ALA A 28 5.12 -1.68 -25.34
N LEU A 29 4.59 -2.32 -24.28
CA LEU A 29 3.35 -1.89 -23.62
C LEU A 29 3.51 -0.52 -22.93
N ASN A 30 4.65 -0.26 -22.27
CA ASN A 30 4.99 1.05 -21.69
C ASN A 30 5.04 2.16 -22.76
N ILE A 31 5.53 1.86 -23.96
CA ILE A 31 5.51 2.81 -25.07
C ILE A 31 4.08 3.03 -25.60
N LEU A 32 3.26 1.98 -25.71
CA LEU A 32 1.85 2.08 -26.11
C LEU A 32 1.00 2.84 -25.06
N GLU A 33 1.27 2.68 -23.78
CA GLU A 33 0.69 3.47 -22.68
C GLU A 33 1.01 4.95 -22.86
N LYS A 34 2.29 5.30 -23.13
CA LYS A 34 2.70 6.68 -23.39
C LYS A 34 2.01 7.30 -24.61
N TYR A 35 1.78 6.53 -25.68
CA TYR A 35 0.97 7.01 -26.82
C TYR A 35 -0.48 7.32 -26.39
N GLY A 36 -1.10 6.46 -25.60
CA GLY A 36 -2.44 6.69 -25.05
C GLY A 36 -2.50 7.92 -24.14
N CYS A 37 -1.62 8.00 -23.14
CA CYS A 37 -1.55 9.12 -22.20
C CYS A 37 -1.27 10.47 -22.89
N ASN A 38 -0.45 10.50 -23.93
CA ASN A 38 -0.20 11.71 -24.73
C ASN A 38 -1.42 12.18 -25.52
N LEU A 39 -2.29 11.25 -25.94
CA LEU A 39 -3.54 11.56 -26.63
C LEU A 39 -4.64 12.03 -25.66
N THR A 40 -4.64 11.57 -24.40
CA THR A 40 -5.57 12.04 -23.35
C THR A 40 -5.14 13.35 -22.68
N ASN A 41 -3.87 13.76 -22.80
CA ASN A 41 -3.35 14.98 -22.20
C ASN A 41 -3.91 16.24 -22.92
N PRO A 42 -4.44 17.25 -22.22
CA PRO A 42 -4.90 18.50 -22.85
C PRO A 42 -3.79 19.25 -23.62
N ASN A 43 -2.53 19.12 -23.20
CA ASN A 43 -1.36 19.71 -23.86
C ASN A 43 -0.68 18.70 -24.80
N ARG A 44 -1.41 18.23 -25.82
CA ARG A 44 -0.94 17.19 -26.77
C ARG A 44 0.34 17.63 -27.52
N PRO A 45 1.34 16.74 -27.75
CA PRO A 45 2.54 17.06 -28.52
C PRO A 45 2.22 17.51 -29.96
N LYS A 46 2.91 18.51 -30.52
CA LYS A 46 2.60 19.12 -31.84
C LYS A 46 2.44 18.13 -33.01
N TYR A 47 3.08 16.96 -32.95
CA TYR A 47 3.02 15.91 -33.98
C TYR A 47 2.23 14.67 -33.56
N TRP A 48 1.29 14.79 -32.61
CA TRP A 48 0.50 13.67 -32.08
C TRP A 48 -0.27 12.88 -33.15
N ARG A 49 -0.60 13.52 -34.29
CA ARG A 49 -1.42 12.94 -35.36
C ARG A 49 -0.75 11.80 -36.14
N THR A 50 0.56 11.62 -36.06
CA THR A 50 1.29 10.67 -36.93
C THR A 50 2.37 9.87 -36.19
N VAL A 51 2.41 8.56 -36.41
CA VAL A 51 3.44 7.62 -35.92
C VAL A 51 4.22 7.09 -37.13
N LYS A 52 5.54 7.29 -37.17
CA LYS A 52 6.40 6.85 -38.28
C LYS A 52 7.08 5.51 -38.01
N HIS A 53 7.01 4.58 -38.97
CA HIS A 53 7.57 3.22 -38.85
C HIS A 53 9.11 3.17 -39.00
N ASN A 54 9.72 4.14 -39.68
CA ASN A 54 11.17 4.30 -39.74
C ASN A 54 11.82 4.82 -38.44
N ASN A 55 11.04 5.16 -37.40
CA ASN A 55 11.61 5.49 -36.09
C ASN A 55 12.30 4.23 -35.50
N PRO A 56 13.63 4.27 -35.20
CA PRO A 56 14.35 3.10 -34.70
C PRO A 56 13.79 2.53 -33.39
N VAL A 57 13.33 3.40 -32.49
CA VAL A 57 12.71 3.01 -31.21
C VAL A 57 11.40 2.28 -31.45
N PHE A 58 10.56 2.80 -32.35
CA PHE A 58 9.31 2.15 -32.75
C PHE A 58 9.56 0.75 -33.34
N ARG A 59 10.49 0.67 -34.30
CA ARG A 59 10.86 -0.58 -34.97
C ARG A 59 11.41 -1.64 -34.00
N ALA A 60 12.22 -1.23 -33.03
CA ALA A 60 12.83 -2.13 -32.06
C ALA A 60 11.87 -2.59 -30.92
N THR A 61 10.71 -1.95 -30.76
CA THR A 61 9.80 -2.19 -29.62
C THR A 61 8.37 -2.51 -30.05
N VAL A 62 7.58 -1.51 -30.44
CA VAL A 62 6.15 -1.65 -30.80
C VAL A 62 5.96 -2.44 -32.09
N ASP A 63 6.87 -2.29 -33.06
CA ASP A 63 6.82 -3.06 -34.31
C ASP A 63 7.39 -4.48 -34.15
N ALA A 64 8.25 -4.69 -33.15
CA ALA A 64 8.82 -5.99 -32.82
C ALA A 64 7.83 -6.92 -32.09
N ILE A 65 6.67 -6.40 -31.64
CA ILE A 65 5.60 -7.19 -31.02
C ILE A 65 4.39 -7.38 -31.96
N GLN A 66 3.90 -8.61 -32.05
CA GLN A 66 2.73 -8.91 -32.86
C GLN A 66 1.48 -8.24 -32.26
N GLY A 67 0.90 -7.29 -33.00
CA GLY A 67 -0.30 -6.55 -32.59
C GLY A 67 -0.05 -5.11 -32.13
N GLY A 68 1.22 -4.66 -31.97
CA GLY A 68 1.51 -3.29 -31.53
C GLY A 68 0.89 -2.21 -32.42
N ARG A 69 0.94 -2.39 -33.75
CA ARG A 69 0.24 -1.50 -34.71
C ARG A 69 -1.28 -1.50 -34.55
N ALA A 70 -1.89 -2.64 -34.18
CA ALA A 70 -3.34 -2.72 -34.01
C ALA A 70 -3.83 -1.93 -32.79
N VAL A 71 -3.03 -1.85 -31.72
CA VAL A 71 -3.33 -0.99 -30.56
C VAL A 71 -3.34 0.49 -30.95
N LEU A 72 -2.46 0.93 -31.85
CA LEU A 72 -2.47 2.30 -32.39
C LEU A 72 -3.73 2.57 -33.21
N CYS A 73 -4.18 1.61 -34.03
CA CYS A 73 -5.47 1.72 -34.72
C CYS A 73 -6.66 1.81 -33.74
N LEU A 74 -6.59 1.16 -32.57
CA LEU A 74 -7.62 1.27 -31.53
C LEU A 74 -7.65 2.65 -30.87
N TYR A 75 -6.50 3.32 -30.72
CA TYR A 75 -6.39 4.73 -30.30
C TYR A 75 -6.84 5.74 -31.37
N GLY A 76 -7.04 5.33 -32.63
CA GLY A 76 -7.53 6.20 -33.71
C GLY A 76 -6.54 6.45 -34.85
N TYR A 77 -5.33 5.89 -34.81
CA TYR A 77 -4.39 5.93 -35.94
C TYR A 77 -4.82 4.94 -37.05
N SER A 78 -5.90 5.26 -37.76
CA SER A 78 -6.54 4.39 -38.76
C SER A 78 -6.11 4.66 -40.21
N ASN A 79 -5.54 5.82 -40.52
CA ASN A 79 -5.07 6.14 -41.86
C ASN A 79 -3.65 5.56 -42.09
N GLN A 80 -3.46 4.76 -43.14
CA GLN A 80 -2.22 4.04 -43.39
C GLN A 80 -1.30 4.82 -44.33
N GLN A 81 -0.11 5.17 -43.84
CA GLN A 81 0.86 5.97 -44.59
C GLN A 81 2.03 5.09 -45.08
N PRO A 82 2.74 5.47 -46.18
CA PRO A 82 3.85 4.67 -46.71
C PRO A 82 4.96 4.35 -45.71
N ASP A 83 5.13 5.20 -44.69
CA ASP A 83 6.10 5.06 -43.59
C ASP A 83 5.43 5.30 -42.23
N GLY A 84 4.16 4.91 -42.03
CA GLY A 84 3.52 5.14 -40.73
C GLY A 84 2.03 4.83 -40.64
N LEU A 85 1.44 5.30 -39.55
CA LEU A 85 0.01 5.45 -39.34
C LEU A 85 -0.28 6.90 -38.95
N SER A 86 -1.40 7.45 -39.39
CA SER A 86 -1.88 8.76 -38.93
C SER A 86 -3.35 8.69 -38.52
N PHE A 87 -3.79 9.70 -37.78
CA PHE A 87 -5.22 10.01 -37.70
C PHE A 87 -5.75 10.36 -39.11
N PRO A 88 -7.04 10.11 -39.39
CA PRO A 88 -7.73 10.67 -40.55
C PRO A 88 -7.71 12.20 -40.54
N ASP A 89 -7.75 12.83 -41.71
CA ASP A 89 -7.62 14.28 -41.84
C ASP A 89 -8.86 15.05 -41.35
N ASP A 90 -10.03 14.40 -41.32
CA ASP A 90 -11.31 14.89 -40.81
C ASP A 90 -11.43 14.89 -39.28
N VAL A 91 -10.60 14.12 -38.56
CA VAL A 91 -10.66 14.00 -37.10
C VAL A 91 -9.80 15.08 -36.45
N THR A 92 -10.36 16.21 -36.01
CA THR A 92 -9.57 17.31 -35.41
C THR A 92 -8.92 16.90 -34.08
N ASP A 93 -9.65 16.15 -33.25
CA ASP A 93 -9.23 15.71 -31.92
C ASP A 93 -9.50 14.21 -31.72
N PRO A 94 -8.67 13.50 -30.93
CA PRO A 94 -8.88 12.08 -30.65
C PRO A 94 -10.06 11.89 -29.68
N ASP A 95 -10.77 10.77 -29.81
CA ASP A 95 -11.79 10.33 -28.85
C ASP A 95 -11.12 9.96 -27.52
N VAL A 96 -11.09 10.95 -26.61
CA VAL A 96 -10.42 10.83 -25.29
C VAL A 96 -11.02 9.70 -24.46
N GLY A 97 -12.32 9.44 -24.55
CA GLY A 97 -12.99 8.37 -23.81
C GLY A 97 -12.55 6.98 -24.28
N ARG A 98 -12.56 6.76 -25.59
CA ARG A 98 -12.05 5.51 -26.20
C ARG A 98 -10.56 5.32 -25.99
N VAL A 99 -9.76 6.38 -26.14
CA VAL A 99 -8.31 6.32 -25.90
C VAL A 99 -8.03 5.95 -24.44
N ALA A 100 -8.69 6.60 -23.47
CA ALA A 100 -8.52 6.29 -22.06
C ALA A 100 -8.88 4.83 -21.74
N ALA A 101 -9.98 4.31 -22.27
CA ALA A 101 -10.38 2.91 -22.09
C ALA A 101 -9.34 1.92 -22.64
N VAL A 102 -8.83 2.14 -23.85
CA VAL A 102 -7.77 1.30 -24.44
C VAL A 102 -6.44 1.44 -23.67
N THR A 103 -6.14 2.64 -23.16
CA THR A 103 -4.92 2.90 -22.37
C THR A 103 -4.96 2.14 -21.05
N LEU A 104 -6.11 2.13 -20.37
CA LEU A 104 -6.31 1.41 -19.11
C LEU A 104 -6.09 -0.11 -19.28
N GLU A 105 -6.60 -0.71 -20.37
CA GLU A 105 -6.36 -2.12 -20.70
C GLU A 105 -4.87 -2.41 -20.96
N VAL A 106 -4.15 -1.49 -21.63
CA VAL A 106 -2.69 -1.60 -21.85
C VAL A 106 -1.91 -1.48 -20.53
N MET A 107 -2.32 -0.59 -19.64
CA MET A 107 -1.73 -0.42 -18.30
C MET A 107 -1.93 -1.66 -17.43
N SER A 108 -3.16 -2.21 -17.40
CA SER A 108 -3.48 -3.45 -16.67
C SER A 108 -2.65 -4.62 -17.19
N LEU A 109 -2.57 -4.80 -18.51
CA LEU A 109 -1.76 -5.85 -19.12
C LEU A 109 -0.26 -5.69 -18.82
N ARG A 110 0.26 -4.45 -18.77
CA ARG A 110 1.65 -4.19 -18.35
C ARG A 110 1.85 -4.56 -16.88
N MET A 111 0.94 -4.19 -15.99
CA MET A 111 1.04 -4.51 -14.55
C MET A 111 1.01 -6.02 -14.31
N GLU A 112 0.07 -6.75 -14.94
CA GLU A 112 0.01 -8.22 -14.89
C GLU A 112 1.32 -8.86 -15.39
N LEU A 113 1.87 -8.34 -16.49
CA LEU A 113 3.13 -8.81 -17.06
C LEU A 113 4.34 -8.50 -16.16
N GLU A 114 4.38 -7.35 -15.51
CA GLU A 114 5.43 -6.98 -14.54
C GLU A 114 5.37 -7.85 -13.28
N MET A 115 4.18 -8.21 -12.80
CA MET A 115 4.01 -9.19 -11.72
C MET A 115 4.51 -10.59 -12.15
N LEU A 116 4.16 -11.05 -13.35
CA LEU A 116 4.68 -12.30 -13.93
C LEU A 116 6.21 -12.30 -14.08
N ILE A 117 6.80 -11.18 -14.50
CA ILE A 117 8.26 -11.01 -14.59
C ILE A 117 8.90 -11.12 -13.20
N LYS A 118 8.35 -10.46 -12.16
CA LYS A 118 8.83 -10.55 -10.78
C LYS A 118 8.79 -11.98 -10.24
N VAL A 119 7.65 -12.68 -10.41
CA VAL A 119 7.50 -14.09 -9.99
C VAL A 119 8.52 -14.99 -10.69
N CYS A 120 8.73 -14.82 -12.00
CA CYS A 120 9.73 -15.58 -12.75
C CYS A 120 11.17 -15.31 -12.28
N VAL A 121 11.52 -14.08 -11.92
CA VAL A 121 12.86 -13.73 -11.39
C VAL A 121 13.07 -14.36 -10.01
N ASN A 122 12.10 -14.25 -9.10
CA ASN A 122 12.19 -14.83 -7.77
C ASN A 122 12.32 -16.36 -7.81
N PHE A 123 11.58 -17.02 -8.71
CA PHE A 123 11.67 -18.48 -8.90
C PHE A 123 13.03 -18.94 -9.45
N LEU A 124 13.69 -18.11 -10.27
CA LEU A 124 15.04 -18.39 -10.77
C LEU A 124 16.10 -18.22 -9.67
N CYS A 125 16.03 -17.16 -8.84
CA CYS A 125 16.95 -16.98 -7.71
C CYS A 125 16.83 -18.08 -6.63
N ALA A 126 15.66 -18.70 -6.48
CA ALA A 126 15.48 -19.82 -5.55
C ALA A 126 16.26 -21.10 -5.94
N LEU A 127 16.55 -21.27 -7.24
CA LEU A 127 17.31 -22.42 -7.77
C LEU A 127 18.82 -22.30 -7.53
N ASP A 128 19.37 -21.08 -7.41
CA ASP A 128 20.79 -20.85 -7.13
C ASP A 128 21.24 -21.38 -5.76
N LEU A 129 20.47 -21.08 -4.71
CA LEU A 129 20.84 -21.45 -3.34
C LEU A 129 20.86 -22.97 -3.15
N THR A 130 20.01 -23.71 -3.86
CA THR A 130 19.99 -25.18 -3.83
C THR A 130 21.23 -25.78 -4.49
N VAL A 131 21.75 -25.17 -5.55
CA VAL A 131 23.01 -25.62 -6.20
C VAL A 131 24.22 -25.37 -5.30
N TYR A 132 24.26 -24.25 -4.57
CA TYR A 132 25.38 -23.92 -3.67
C TYR A 132 25.53 -24.92 -2.50
N TYR A 133 24.42 -25.37 -1.90
CA TYR A 133 24.47 -26.27 -0.75
C TYR A 133 24.76 -27.74 -1.11
N VAL A 134 24.30 -28.23 -2.27
CA VAL A 134 24.47 -29.63 -2.68
C VAL A 134 25.94 -29.99 -2.97
N VAL A 135 26.76 -29.02 -3.38
CA VAL A 135 28.20 -29.24 -3.64
C VAL A 135 28.99 -29.60 -2.37
N HIS A 136 28.48 -29.27 -1.17
CA HIS A 136 29.25 -29.35 0.08
C HIS A 136 28.92 -30.52 1.02
N CYS A 137 27.90 -31.35 0.73
CA CYS A 137 27.48 -32.44 1.63
C CYS A 137 27.43 -33.82 0.94
N LYS A 138 28.48 -34.64 1.16
CA LYS A 138 28.54 -36.05 0.72
C LYS A 138 28.05 -37.01 1.81
N THR A 139 26.74 -37.17 2.01
CA THR A 139 26.11 -38.42 2.53
C THR A 139 24.59 -38.30 2.61
N THR A 140 23.87 -38.85 1.64
CA THR A 140 22.80 -39.89 1.79
C THR A 140 22.00 -39.98 0.49
N MET A 141 21.95 -41.17 -0.11
CA MET A 141 21.17 -41.46 -1.32
C MET A 141 19.84 -42.12 -0.93
N ASN A 142 18.75 -41.71 -1.61
CA ASN A 142 17.87 -42.63 -2.37
C ASN A 142 16.54 -42.05 -2.88
N PHE A 143 16.35 -40.72 -2.95
CA PHE A 143 15.23 -40.15 -3.73
C PHE A 143 15.55 -38.92 -4.61
N CYS A 144 16.79 -38.41 -4.60
CA CYS A 144 17.18 -37.29 -5.46
C CYS A 144 17.79 -37.69 -6.82
N CYS A 145 17.89 -38.98 -7.13
CA CYS A 145 18.61 -39.44 -8.32
C CYS A 145 17.92 -39.06 -9.64
N GLU A 146 16.58 -39.07 -9.69
CA GLU A 146 15.83 -38.85 -10.93
C GLU A 146 15.79 -37.38 -11.40
N LEU A 147 16.06 -36.42 -10.51
CA LEU A 147 16.19 -35.00 -10.90
C LEU A 147 17.65 -34.58 -11.15
N ILE A 148 18.61 -35.15 -10.41
CA ILE A 148 20.02 -34.75 -10.50
C ILE A 148 20.67 -35.23 -11.81
N GLN A 149 20.23 -36.36 -12.38
CA GLN A 149 20.78 -36.87 -13.65
C GLN A 149 20.48 -35.98 -14.87
N ILE A 150 19.45 -35.12 -14.79
CA ILE A 150 19.08 -34.17 -15.86
C ILE A 150 19.94 -32.89 -15.82
N ILE A 151 20.55 -32.57 -14.68
CA ILE A 151 21.25 -31.29 -14.45
C ILE A 151 22.78 -31.45 -14.46
N ALA A 152 23.31 -32.67 -14.29
CA ALA A 152 24.74 -32.92 -14.09
C ALA A 152 25.66 -32.76 -15.33
N GLU A 153 25.13 -32.67 -16.56
CA GLU A 153 25.96 -32.57 -17.79
C GLU A 153 25.73 -31.29 -18.62
N SER A 154 25.15 -30.23 -18.04
CA SER A 154 24.99 -28.94 -18.74
C SER A 154 25.61 -27.75 -18.00
N SER A 155 26.19 -26.82 -18.77
CA SER A 155 27.04 -25.72 -18.30
C SER A 155 26.25 -24.53 -17.72
N VAL A 156 25.37 -24.79 -16.75
CA VAL A 156 24.36 -23.81 -16.27
C VAL A 156 24.96 -22.74 -15.34
N VAL A 157 26.11 -22.98 -14.70
CA VAL A 157 26.83 -21.97 -13.89
C VAL A 157 27.27 -20.75 -14.73
N SER A 158 27.29 -20.86 -16.06
CA SER A 158 27.59 -19.75 -16.98
C SER A 158 26.35 -19.00 -17.51
N LEU A 159 25.13 -19.39 -17.10
CA LEU A 159 23.87 -18.88 -17.66
C LEU A 159 23.07 -17.96 -16.71
N LEU A 160 23.55 -17.78 -15.49
CA LEU A 160 22.85 -17.03 -14.43
C LEU A 160 23.25 -15.56 -14.28
N PHE A 161 24.26 -15.14 -15.05
CA PHE A 161 24.25 -13.79 -15.62
C PHE A 161 23.79 -13.90 -17.06
N CYS A 162 22.65 -13.29 -17.38
CA CYS A 162 22.31 -13.03 -18.78
C CYS A 162 23.33 -12.02 -19.29
N PHE A 163 24.39 -12.50 -19.96
CA PHE A 163 25.42 -11.68 -20.58
C PHE A 163 24.83 -10.88 -21.75
N THR A 164 24.16 -9.77 -21.43
CA THR A 164 24.57 -8.54 -22.11
C THR A 164 25.90 -8.16 -21.49
N GLU A 165 27.02 -8.32 -22.20
CA GLU A 165 28.27 -7.66 -21.77
C GLU A 165 28.08 -6.15 -21.68
N ASN A 166 27.04 -5.62 -22.32
CA ASN A 166 26.66 -4.23 -22.42
C ASN A 166 25.62 -3.81 -21.36
N CYS A 167 25.67 -2.53 -21.00
CA CYS A 167 24.81 -1.82 -20.06
C CYS A 167 23.31 -2.08 -20.29
N ALA A 168 22.58 -2.40 -19.23
CA ALA A 168 21.13 -2.64 -19.27
C ALA A 168 20.29 -1.44 -19.73
N ILE A 169 20.80 -0.21 -19.57
CA ILE A 169 20.10 1.03 -19.97
C ILE A 169 20.35 1.38 -21.44
N CYS A 170 21.62 1.40 -21.89
CA CYS A 170 21.95 1.86 -23.25
C CYS A 170 22.21 0.75 -24.27
N GLY A 171 22.45 -0.49 -23.83
CA GLY A 171 22.73 -1.66 -24.69
C GLY A 171 24.04 -1.60 -25.50
N ILE A 172 24.79 -0.50 -25.45
CA ILE A 172 25.92 -0.19 -26.35
C ILE A 172 27.28 -0.41 -25.67
N PHE A 173 27.49 0.15 -24.48
CA PHE A 173 28.79 0.13 -23.79
C PHE A 173 28.86 -0.98 -22.75
N ARG A 174 30.04 -1.58 -22.55
CA ARG A 174 30.22 -2.67 -21.59
C ARG A 174 29.89 -2.27 -20.14
N ILE A 175 29.37 -3.21 -19.38
CA ILE A 175 29.06 -3.06 -17.95
C ILE A 175 30.35 -2.80 -17.17
N SER A 176 30.34 -1.77 -16.32
CA SER A 176 31.44 -1.42 -15.41
C SER A 176 31.06 -1.52 -13.94
N ALA A 177 29.77 -1.45 -13.60
CA ALA A 177 29.28 -1.60 -12.24
C ALA A 177 27.94 -2.36 -12.21
N HIS A 178 27.74 -3.17 -11.18
CA HIS A 178 26.45 -3.79 -10.87
C HIS A 178 25.84 -3.11 -9.66
N CYS A 179 24.60 -2.67 -9.77
CA CYS A 179 23.82 -2.19 -8.63
C CYS A 179 23.02 -3.36 -8.04
N LEU A 180 23.39 -3.84 -6.86
CA LEU A 180 22.72 -4.98 -6.21
C LEU A 180 21.30 -4.62 -5.77
N THR A 181 21.04 -3.35 -5.45
CA THR A 181 19.71 -2.86 -5.08
C THR A 181 18.76 -2.73 -6.29
N CYS A 182 19.30 -2.48 -7.49
CA CYS A 182 18.50 -2.40 -8.74
C CYS A 182 18.56 -3.66 -9.60
N LEU A 183 19.40 -4.65 -9.23
CA LEU A 183 19.66 -5.88 -9.99
C LEU A 183 20.02 -5.63 -11.47
N GLN A 184 20.85 -4.62 -11.73
CA GLN A 184 21.26 -4.22 -13.09
C GLN A 184 22.76 -3.97 -13.20
N GLY A 185 23.33 -4.34 -14.36
CA GLY A 185 24.68 -3.99 -14.76
C GLY A 185 24.68 -2.78 -15.71
N LEU A 186 25.41 -1.73 -15.36
CA LEU A 186 25.46 -0.45 -16.07
C LEU A 186 26.89 -0.10 -16.50
N CYS A 187 27.04 0.60 -17.62
CA CYS A 187 28.30 1.29 -17.96
C CYS A 187 28.47 2.55 -17.10
N SER A 188 29.68 3.09 -17.04
CA SER A 188 30.05 4.16 -16.10
C SER A 188 29.17 5.40 -16.18
N ASP A 189 28.78 5.78 -17.39
CA ASP A 189 28.00 7.00 -17.62
C ASP A 189 26.52 6.80 -17.29
N CYS A 190 25.95 5.64 -17.65
CA CYS A 190 24.60 5.26 -17.26
C CYS A 190 24.49 5.04 -15.75
N ASP A 191 25.50 4.44 -15.11
CA ASP A 191 25.53 4.23 -13.65
C ASP A 191 25.52 5.58 -12.91
N ARG A 192 26.39 6.51 -13.34
CA ARG A 192 26.50 7.85 -12.78
C ARG A 192 25.22 8.67 -12.95
N LEU A 193 24.58 8.62 -14.12
CA LEU A 193 23.34 9.36 -14.40
C LEU A 193 22.11 8.74 -13.71
N TYR A 194 22.05 7.42 -13.58
CA TYR A 194 20.90 6.73 -12.96
C TYR A 194 20.92 6.87 -11.43
N HIS A 195 22.12 6.89 -10.83
CA HIS A 195 22.33 7.04 -9.39
C HIS A 195 22.71 8.47 -8.94
N SER A 196 22.66 9.47 -9.82
CA SER A 196 22.75 10.89 -9.40
C SER A 196 21.43 11.43 -8.80
N TYR A 197 20.35 10.64 -8.81
CA TYR A 197 19.08 11.01 -8.20
C TYR A 197 19.07 10.71 -6.69
N PRO A 198 18.55 11.60 -5.81
CA PRO A 198 18.73 11.49 -4.36
C PRO A 198 18.31 10.14 -3.75
N GLU A 199 17.16 9.60 -4.16
CA GLU A 199 16.63 8.33 -3.65
C GLU A 199 17.49 7.11 -4.02
N ARG A 200 18.28 7.21 -5.09
CA ARG A 200 19.10 6.09 -5.63
C ARG A 200 20.60 6.26 -5.40
N ALA A 201 21.04 7.43 -4.93
CA ALA A 201 22.45 7.73 -4.67
C ALA A 201 23.11 6.70 -3.73
N ASN A 202 22.36 6.23 -2.73
CA ASN A 202 22.80 5.35 -1.65
C ASN A 202 22.73 3.84 -1.98
N HIS A 203 22.31 3.45 -3.20
CA HIS A 203 22.26 2.04 -3.59
C HIS A 203 23.64 1.39 -3.60
N HIS A 204 23.73 0.11 -3.23
CA HIS A 204 25.00 -0.61 -3.18
C HIS A 204 25.46 -1.02 -4.58
N ARG A 205 26.63 -0.49 -5.01
CA ARG A 205 27.19 -0.67 -6.36
C ARG A 205 28.56 -1.32 -6.30
N THR A 206 28.73 -2.42 -7.02
CA THR A 206 29.98 -3.21 -7.08
C THR A 206 30.63 -3.05 -8.44
N ALA A 207 31.86 -2.53 -8.48
CA ALA A 207 32.62 -2.36 -9.74
C ALA A 207 33.10 -3.71 -10.29
N VAL A 208 33.01 -3.89 -11.61
CA VAL A 208 33.44 -5.12 -12.29
C VAL A 208 34.95 -5.07 -12.54
N THR A 209 35.72 -5.64 -11.62
CA THR A 209 37.17 -5.81 -11.80
C THR A 209 37.47 -7.11 -12.55
N SER A 210 38.18 -7.01 -13.68
CA SER A 210 38.53 -8.15 -14.52
C SER A 210 39.71 -8.96 -13.95
N SER A 211 39.44 -9.76 -12.92
CA SER A 211 40.40 -10.72 -12.37
C SER A 211 40.43 -12.00 -13.20
N SER A 212 41.50 -12.17 -13.99
CA SER A 212 41.78 -13.42 -14.70
C SER A 212 42.83 -14.24 -13.96
N SER A 213 42.52 -15.48 -13.61
CA SER A 213 43.51 -16.45 -13.15
C SER A 213 44.01 -17.30 -14.33
N SER A 214 45.04 -16.82 -15.01
CA SER A 214 45.83 -17.66 -15.93
C SER A 214 47.32 -17.47 -15.67
N LYS A 215 48.02 -18.58 -15.39
CA LYS A 215 49.44 -18.58 -15.03
C LYS A 215 50.30 -18.04 -16.18
N ASN A 216 51.24 -17.15 -15.85
CA ASN A 216 52.40 -16.71 -16.65
C ASN A 216 52.16 -16.31 -18.13
N ARG A 217 52.00 -15.01 -18.41
CA ARG A 217 52.11 -14.44 -19.77
C ARG A 217 52.89 -13.12 -19.85
N LYS A 218 54.23 -13.20 -19.73
CA LYS A 218 55.15 -12.15 -20.23
C LYS A 218 54.89 -11.91 -21.73
N TRP A 219 55.20 -10.73 -22.25
CA TRP A 219 54.98 -10.40 -23.68
C TRP A 219 56.20 -9.77 -24.35
N GLN A 220 56.44 -10.16 -25.59
CA GLN A 220 57.53 -9.63 -26.39
C GLN A 220 57.05 -8.44 -27.23
N CYS A 221 57.74 -7.30 -27.15
CA CYS A 221 57.35 -6.10 -27.88
C CYS A 221 57.63 -6.24 -29.37
N LYS A 222 56.59 -6.07 -30.21
CA LYS A 222 56.71 -6.18 -31.67
C LYS A 222 57.51 -5.05 -32.35
N SER A 223 57.93 -4.02 -31.61
CA SER A 223 58.78 -2.92 -32.13
C SER A 223 60.28 -3.09 -31.82
N CYS A 224 60.65 -3.56 -30.62
CA CYS A 224 62.05 -3.66 -30.17
C CYS A 224 62.46 -5.05 -29.61
N THR A 225 61.57 -6.05 -29.73
CA THR A 225 61.75 -7.45 -29.32
C THR A 225 62.07 -7.73 -27.84
N MET A 226 62.05 -6.73 -26.95
CA MET A 226 62.19 -6.91 -25.51
C MET A 226 60.99 -7.65 -24.87
N VAL A 227 61.25 -8.49 -23.86
CA VAL A 227 60.24 -9.31 -23.16
C VAL A 227 59.84 -8.67 -21.84
N ASN A 228 58.66 -8.05 -21.84
CA ASN A 228 58.12 -7.26 -20.72
C ASN A 228 57.21 -8.11 -19.81
N ALA A 229 57.05 -7.65 -18.56
CA ALA A 229 56.11 -8.21 -17.60
C ALA A 229 54.66 -8.16 -18.11
N ALA A 230 53.82 -9.12 -17.67
CA ALA A 230 52.45 -9.27 -18.14
C ALA A 230 51.55 -8.04 -17.88
N SER A 231 51.81 -7.37 -16.76
CA SER A 231 51.17 -6.15 -16.26
C SER A 231 51.69 -4.87 -16.90
N SER A 232 52.84 -4.89 -17.55
CA SER A 232 53.40 -3.69 -18.21
C SER A 232 52.62 -3.42 -19.49
N ILE A 233 51.80 -2.37 -19.47
CA ILE A 233 50.96 -1.97 -20.60
C ILE A 233 51.84 -1.41 -21.74
N LEU A 234 52.96 -0.78 -21.36
CA LEU A 234 54.00 -0.24 -22.23
C LEU A 234 55.27 -1.11 -22.15
N CYS A 235 56.11 -1.08 -23.19
CA CYS A 235 57.41 -1.73 -23.18
C CYS A 235 58.43 -0.94 -22.35
N GLU A 236 59.22 -1.55 -21.47
CA GLU A 236 60.11 -0.82 -20.55
C GLU A 236 61.26 -0.04 -21.22
N VAL A 237 61.74 -0.50 -22.39
CA VAL A 237 62.81 0.18 -23.16
C VAL A 237 62.34 1.11 -24.28
N CYS A 238 61.09 1.00 -24.75
CA CYS A 238 60.61 1.86 -25.85
C CYS A 238 59.22 2.47 -25.64
N GLU A 239 58.64 2.27 -24.45
CA GLU A 239 57.38 2.81 -23.94
C GLU A 239 56.15 2.62 -24.86
N ARG A 240 56.22 1.71 -25.83
CA ARG A 240 55.11 1.44 -26.76
C ARG A 240 54.07 0.47 -26.18
N PRO A 241 52.75 0.72 -26.37
CA PRO A 241 51.69 -0.16 -25.90
C PRO A 241 51.75 -1.57 -26.47
N ARG A 242 51.30 -2.55 -25.66
CA ARG A 242 51.26 -4.00 -25.92
C ARG A 242 50.69 -4.43 -27.28
N LEU A 243 49.82 -3.62 -27.89
CA LEU A 243 49.12 -3.91 -29.16
C LEU A 243 49.51 -2.98 -30.32
N ALA A 244 50.45 -2.05 -30.13
CA ALA A 244 50.87 -1.12 -31.18
C ALA A 244 51.72 -1.82 -32.27
N THR A 245 51.26 -1.76 -33.51
CA THR A 245 52.05 -2.15 -34.70
C THR A 245 53.09 -1.07 -35.04
N ARG A 246 54.18 -1.47 -35.71
CA ARG A 246 55.33 -0.60 -36.03
C ARG A 246 54.93 0.47 -37.08
N PRO A 247 54.94 1.78 -36.76
CA PRO A 247 54.75 2.83 -37.74
C PRO A 247 56.03 3.06 -38.57
N PRO A 248 55.93 3.67 -39.77
CA PRO A 248 57.10 4.16 -40.52
C PRO A 248 57.91 5.19 -39.73
N VAL A 249 59.19 5.33 -40.08
CA VAL A 249 60.12 6.23 -39.38
C VAL A 249 60.05 7.64 -39.97
N THR A 250 59.79 8.64 -39.12
CA THR A 250 60.37 10.00 -39.23
C THR A 250 60.41 10.71 -37.87
N LEU A 251 61.37 11.64 -37.76
CA LEU A 251 61.80 12.47 -36.62
C LEU A 251 60.87 13.70 -36.44
N SER A 252 60.79 14.46 -35.33
CA SER A 252 61.35 14.38 -33.96
C SER A 252 60.89 15.57 -33.06
N HIS A 253 60.98 15.41 -31.73
CA HIS A 253 61.10 16.45 -30.66
C HIS A 253 59.87 17.25 -30.13
N PRO A 254 59.89 17.73 -28.84
CA PRO A 254 58.71 17.92 -27.99
C PRO A 254 58.63 19.34 -27.31
N PRO A 255 58.27 19.54 -26.02
CA PRO A 255 56.96 20.06 -25.56
C PRO A 255 57.04 21.38 -24.73
N ILE A 256 55.91 21.91 -24.22
CA ILE A 256 55.73 22.67 -22.95
C ILE A 256 54.22 22.99 -22.70
N THR A 257 53.83 23.28 -21.45
CA THR A 257 52.43 23.35 -20.95
C THR A 257 51.93 24.81 -20.68
N PRO A 258 50.89 25.15 -19.86
CA PRO A 258 49.79 26.08 -20.21
C PRO A 258 49.87 27.47 -19.49
N PRO A 259 48.89 28.42 -19.55
CA PRO A 259 47.67 28.41 -18.69
C PRO A 259 46.43 29.21 -19.23
N ARG A 260 45.69 29.94 -18.35
CA ARG A 260 44.27 30.42 -18.44
C ARG A 260 44.13 31.96 -18.74
N PRO A 261 42.98 32.67 -18.57
CA PRO A 261 42.40 33.64 -19.54
C PRO A 261 42.52 35.13 -19.12
N PRO A 262 41.92 36.10 -19.87
CA PRO A 262 40.65 36.73 -19.42
C PRO A 262 39.71 37.25 -20.54
N ALA A 263 38.60 37.91 -20.16
CA ALA A 263 37.62 38.68 -21.00
C ALA A 263 37.62 40.17 -20.55
N PRO A 264 36.62 41.09 -20.80
CA PRO A 264 35.40 41.11 -21.67
C PRO A 264 35.16 42.51 -22.38
N VAL A 265 33.88 42.87 -22.70
CA VAL A 265 33.32 44.26 -22.95
C VAL A 265 33.64 44.90 -24.33
N LEU A 266 32.77 45.66 -25.08
CA LEU A 266 31.30 45.99 -25.08
C LEU A 266 30.85 46.52 -26.48
N GLY A 267 29.54 46.78 -26.72
CA GLY A 267 29.04 47.73 -27.76
C GLY A 267 27.68 47.40 -28.44
N MET A 268 26.66 48.24 -28.26
CA MET A 268 25.28 48.27 -28.87
C MET A 268 24.78 49.76 -28.82
N PRO A 269 23.61 50.21 -29.38
CA PRO A 269 22.45 49.51 -29.98
C PRO A 269 21.83 50.11 -31.29
N GLY A 270 20.79 49.46 -31.85
CA GLY A 270 19.88 49.99 -32.90
C GLY A 270 19.05 48.88 -33.60
N ASP A 271 17.72 49.05 -33.68
CA ASP A 271 16.68 48.05 -34.08
C ASP A 271 15.99 48.49 -35.41
N PRO A 272 15.08 47.73 -36.11
CA PRO A 272 14.66 46.32 -35.98
C PRO A 272 14.54 45.54 -37.33
N ASP A 273 15.18 44.36 -37.48
CA ASP A 273 14.55 43.21 -38.17
C ASP A 273 15.25 41.86 -37.89
N SER A 274 14.43 40.82 -37.81
CA SER A 274 14.67 39.38 -38.00
C SER A 274 16.10 38.87 -38.33
N GLN A 275 16.74 38.25 -37.33
CA GLN A 275 17.06 36.82 -37.46
C GLN A 275 17.18 36.12 -36.10
N VAL A 276 16.08 35.50 -35.66
CA VAL A 276 16.09 34.48 -34.61
C VAL A 276 17.15 33.42 -34.97
N ARG A 277 18.08 33.11 -34.06
CA ARG A 277 19.12 32.07 -34.26
C ARG A 277 18.56 30.64 -34.18
N CYS A 278 17.41 30.41 -34.80
CA CYS A 278 16.86 29.07 -34.94
C CYS A 278 17.48 28.38 -36.17
N TRP A 279 17.88 27.12 -36.02
CA TRP A 279 18.44 26.32 -37.11
C TRP A 279 17.69 25.00 -37.29
N VAL A 280 17.34 24.71 -38.54
CA VAL A 280 16.70 23.44 -38.92
C VAL A 280 17.77 22.36 -38.98
N CYS A 281 17.60 21.30 -38.20
CA CYS A 281 18.49 20.14 -38.28
C CYS A 281 18.29 19.42 -39.61
N GLN A 282 19.36 19.29 -40.41
CA GLN A 282 19.29 18.65 -41.74
C GLN A 282 18.98 17.14 -41.67
N PHE A 283 19.12 16.50 -40.50
CA PHE A 283 18.88 15.07 -40.31
C PHE A 283 17.46 14.73 -39.84
N CYS A 284 16.84 15.56 -39.01
CA CYS A 284 15.50 15.31 -38.44
C CYS A 284 14.48 16.41 -38.73
N THR A 285 14.87 17.48 -39.44
CA THR A 285 14.07 18.67 -39.80
C THR A 285 13.51 19.48 -38.62
N TYR A 286 13.90 19.15 -37.38
CA TYR A 286 13.50 19.90 -36.19
C TYR A 286 14.12 21.30 -36.19
N LEU A 287 13.32 22.32 -35.88
CA LEU A 287 13.74 23.70 -35.76
C LEU A 287 14.20 23.95 -34.31
N ASN A 288 15.51 24.00 -34.10
CA ASN A 288 16.09 24.24 -32.78
C ASN A 288 16.04 25.74 -32.49
N TYR A 289 15.49 26.15 -31.33
CA TYR A 289 15.33 27.57 -30.97
C TYR A 289 16.43 28.10 -30.02
N SER A 290 17.45 27.27 -29.74
CA SER A 290 18.55 27.58 -28.82
C SER A 290 19.89 27.61 -29.56
N PRO A 291 20.93 28.30 -29.03
CA PRO A 291 22.26 28.39 -29.65
C PRO A 291 23.09 27.09 -29.55
N ALA A 292 22.48 25.96 -29.17
CA ALA A 292 23.16 24.67 -29.05
C ALA A 292 23.76 24.19 -30.40
N MET A 293 24.96 23.62 -30.31
CA MET A 293 25.70 23.04 -31.45
C MET A 293 25.26 21.60 -31.77
N VAL A 294 24.27 21.06 -31.06
CA VAL A 294 23.62 19.76 -31.28
C VAL A 294 22.10 19.96 -31.30
N CYS A 295 21.37 19.11 -32.01
CA CYS A 295 19.91 19.23 -32.13
C CYS A 295 19.18 18.55 -30.96
N GLU A 296 18.31 19.27 -30.25
CA GLU A 296 17.56 18.77 -29.07
C GLU A 296 16.71 17.52 -29.32
N MET A 297 16.38 17.22 -30.58
CA MET A 297 15.48 16.13 -30.96
C MET A 297 16.22 14.86 -31.43
N CYS A 298 17.54 14.93 -31.66
CA CYS A 298 18.33 13.78 -32.12
C CYS A 298 19.81 13.77 -31.69
N ASP A 299 20.24 14.75 -30.89
CA ASP A 299 21.59 14.96 -30.35
C ASP A 299 22.74 15.01 -31.38
N LEU A 300 22.42 15.07 -32.68
CA LEU A 300 23.40 15.21 -33.76
C LEU A 300 23.91 16.66 -33.87
N ALA A 301 25.23 16.78 -34.06
CA ALA A 301 25.91 18.05 -34.19
C ALA A 301 25.49 18.82 -35.46
N ARG A 302 25.48 20.15 -35.35
CA ARG A 302 25.30 21.08 -36.47
C ARG A 302 26.50 20.96 -37.42
N PRO A 303 26.30 20.62 -38.72
CA PRO A 303 27.41 20.52 -39.66
C PRO A 303 28.10 21.86 -39.91
N GLU A 304 29.44 21.87 -39.97
CA GLU A 304 30.20 23.03 -40.43
C GLU A 304 30.14 23.18 -41.97
N PRO A 305 30.31 24.40 -42.53
CA PRO A 305 30.31 24.61 -43.97
C PRO A 305 31.57 24.03 -44.62
N ALA A 306 31.39 23.18 -45.64
CA ALA A 306 32.50 22.64 -46.41
C ALA A 306 33.12 23.71 -47.35
N PRO A 307 34.46 23.76 -47.50
CA PRO A 307 35.10 24.47 -48.61
C PRO A 307 34.74 23.82 -49.96
N LEU A 308 34.40 24.65 -50.95
CA LEU A 308 34.06 24.23 -52.32
C LEU A 308 35.33 23.99 -53.19
N PRO A 309 35.20 23.30 -54.35
CA PRO A 309 36.22 22.32 -54.77
C PRO A 309 37.17 22.77 -55.89
N VAL A 310 38.32 22.07 -56.03
CA VAL A 310 39.18 22.12 -57.22
C VAL A 310 39.43 20.71 -57.81
N LYS A 311 38.58 20.39 -58.80
CA LYS A 311 38.82 19.67 -60.06
C LYS A 311 39.87 18.52 -60.19
N LEU A 312 39.31 17.33 -60.47
CA LEU A 312 39.54 16.45 -61.66
C LEU A 312 40.83 15.59 -61.83
N ARG A 313 40.61 14.26 -61.73
CA ARG A 313 41.07 13.14 -62.64
C ARG A 313 42.59 12.86 -62.78
N PRO A 314 42.99 11.70 -63.36
CA PRO A 314 42.44 10.33 -63.34
C PRO A 314 43.47 9.30 -62.77
N PRO A 315 43.20 7.97 -62.69
CA PRO A 315 44.06 7.01 -61.98
C PRO A 315 45.10 6.28 -62.85
N SER A 316 46.01 5.56 -62.17
CA SER A 316 47.00 4.56 -62.68
C SER A 316 48.35 5.15 -63.12
N PRO A 317 49.49 4.40 -63.06
CA PRO A 317 49.59 2.94 -62.96
C PRO A 317 50.52 2.36 -61.87
N VAL A 318 50.33 1.07 -61.59
CA VAL A 318 51.19 0.22 -60.75
C VAL A 318 52.58 0.06 -61.40
N ARG A 319 53.65 0.17 -60.60
CA ARG A 319 55.04 0.02 -61.08
C ARG A 319 55.64 -1.34 -60.69
N ARG A 320 55.75 -2.20 -61.70
CA ARG A 320 56.79 -3.24 -61.95
C ARG A 320 57.52 -3.89 -60.77
N VAL A 321 57.45 -5.22 -60.73
CA VAL A 321 58.53 -6.12 -60.24
C VAL A 321 59.34 -6.61 -61.48
N PRO A 322 60.66 -6.93 -61.38
CA PRO A 322 61.53 -7.06 -62.57
C PRO A 322 61.36 -8.35 -63.38
N ALA A 323 61.78 -8.29 -64.64
CA ALA A 323 61.83 -9.42 -65.57
C ALA A 323 63.20 -10.11 -65.62
N LEU A 324 63.19 -11.41 -65.93
CA LEU A 324 64.33 -12.21 -66.43
C LEU A 324 63.85 -13.03 -67.65
N PRO A 325 64.76 -13.49 -68.54
CA PRO A 325 64.60 -13.17 -69.97
C PRO A 325 63.71 -14.12 -70.78
N ILE A 326 62.99 -13.54 -71.74
CA ILE A 326 62.28 -14.27 -72.79
C ILE A 326 63.26 -14.68 -73.89
N LYS A 327 63.34 -15.98 -74.20
CA LYS A 327 63.66 -16.47 -75.56
C LYS A 327 62.34 -16.65 -76.33
N PRO A 328 62.29 -16.32 -77.63
CA PRO A 328 61.00 -16.13 -78.30
C PRO A 328 60.46 -17.38 -79.02
N LYS A 329 59.12 -17.34 -79.22
CA LYS A 329 58.35 -17.85 -80.38
C LYS A 329 57.87 -19.31 -80.35
N GLU A 330 56.55 -19.47 -80.19
CA GLU A 330 55.66 -20.19 -81.14
C GLU A 330 54.15 -19.94 -80.81
N PRO A 331 53.21 -19.93 -81.78
CA PRO A 331 51.80 -19.63 -81.54
C PRO A 331 50.83 -20.83 -81.72
N ALA A 332 49.96 -21.11 -80.74
CA ALA A 332 48.74 -21.93 -80.85
C ALA A 332 47.89 -21.85 -79.55
N PRO A 333 46.61 -22.25 -79.52
CA PRO A 333 45.50 -21.66 -80.28
C PRO A 333 44.33 -21.19 -79.35
N GLU A 334 43.71 -20.05 -79.64
CA GLU A 334 42.68 -19.42 -78.77
C GLU A 334 41.34 -20.19 -78.66
N ASP A 335 41.15 -21.23 -79.49
CA ASP A 335 39.84 -21.88 -79.70
C ASP A 335 39.40 -22.77 -78.52
N LEU A 336 40.34 -23.39 -77.79
CA LEU A 336 40.02 -24.34 -76.70
C LEU A 336 39.44 -23.66 -75.45
N ASP A 337 39.96 -22.50 -75.05
CA ASP A 337 39.42 -21.76 -73.91
C ASP A 337 38.12 -21.01 -74.26
N SER A 338 37.97 -20.55 -75.51
CA SER A 338 36.69 -20.06 -76.04
C SER A 338 35.61 -21.15 -75.99
N TRP A 339 35.93 -22.36 -76.47
CA TRP A 339 35.02 -23.51 -76.41
C TRP A 339 34.67 -23.91 -74.97
N ARG A 340 35.64 -23.97 -74.05
CA ARG A 340 35.38 -24.23 -72.61
C ARG A 340 34.50 -23.16 -71.98
N GLN A 341 34.73 -21.89 -72.26
CA GLN A 341 33.90 -20.79 -71.74
C GLN A 341 32.47 -20.86 -72.26
N ASN A 342 32.27 -21.20 -73.53
CA ASN A 342 30.94 -21.40 -74.11
C ASN A 342 30.23 -22.63 -73.50
N LEU A 343 30.93 -23.76 -73.32
CA LEU A 343 30.37 -24.95 -72.66
C LEU A 343 29.94 -24.65 -71.22
N ILE A 344 30.80 -24.02 -70.41
CA ILE A 344 30.48 -23.61 -69.03
C ILE A 344 29.29 -22.65 -69.00
N LYS A 345 29.18 -21.75 -69.98
CA LYS A 345 28.06 -20.82 -70.10
C LYS A 345 26.75 -21.53 -70.44
N GLU A 346 26.77 -22.51 -71.35
CA GLU A 346 25.59 -23.32 -71.69
C GLU A 346 25.15 -24.23 -70.54
N GLU A 347 26.09 -24.92 -69.88
CA GLU A 347 25.78 -25.76 -68.71
C GLU A 347 25.30 -24.92 -67.52
N GLY A 348 25.92 -23.75 -67.28
CA GLY A 348 25.47 -22.79 -66.29
C GLY A 348 24.04 -22.28 -66.57
N LEU A 349 23.69 -22.00 -67.83
CA LEU A 349 22.34 -21.62 -68.22
C LEU A 349 21.33 -22.78 -68.02
N LYS A 350 21.69 -24.01 -68.38
CA LYS A 350 20.87 -25.22 -68.11
C LYS A 350 20.63 -25.41 -66.60
N LEU A 351 21.67 -25.27 -65.78
CA LEU A 351 21.57 -25.35 -64.31
C LEU A 351 20.67 -24.25 -63.74
N ILE A 352 20.80 -22.99 -64.20
CA ILE A 352 19.93 -21.88 -63.77
C ILE A 352 18.46 -22.13 -64.14
N GLN A 353 18.19 -22.72 -65.32
CA GLN A 353 16.83 -23.11 -65.71
C GLN A 353 16.26 -24.21 -64.80
N LEU A 354 17.07 -25.21 -64.44
CA LEU A 354 16.67 -26.29 -63.52
C LEU A 354 16.42 -25.77 -62.10
N ILE A 355 17.27 -24.86 -61.58
CA ILE A 355 17.06 -24.22 -60.28
C ILE A 355 15.75 -23.42 -60.27
N ARG A 356 15.52 -22.55 -61.27
CA ARG A 356 14.27 -21.77 -61.40
C ARG A 356 13.01 -22.64 -61.52
N HIS A 357 13.14 -23.85 -62.08
CA HIS A 357 12.05 -24.83 -62.12
C HIS A 357 11.85 -25.56 -60.80
N GLY A 358 12.93 -25.81 -60.05
CA GLY A 358 12.90 -26.32 -58.68
C GLY A 358 12.25 -25.34 -57.71
N GLU A 359 12.65 -24.08 -57.73
CA GLU A 359 12.10 -22.99 -56.91
C GLU A 359 10.58 -22.86 -57.11
N LYS A 360 10.11 -22.83 -58.37
CA LYS A 360 8.67 -22.85 -58.72
C LYS A 360 7.91 -24.07 -58.17
N LYS A 361 8.61 -25.13 -57.75
CA LYS A 361 8.04 -26.37 -57.19
C LYS A 361 8.40 -26.59 -55.72
N GLY A 362 8.98 -25.59 -55.05
CA GLY A 362 9.36 -25.63 -53.63
C GLY A 362 10.57 -26.53 -53.33
N VAL A 363 11.51 -26.66 -54.27
CA VAL A 363 12.76 -27.43 -54.14
C VAL A 363 13.93 -26.45 -54.14
N SER A 364 14.85 -26.56 -53.18
CA SER A 364 15.96 -25.61 -53.01
C SER A 364 17.08 -25.81 -54.06
N PRO A 365 17.95 -24.80 -54.29
CA PRO A 365 19.09 -24.95 -55.18
C PRO A 365 20.01 -26.12 -54.82
N GLU A 366 20.20 -26.39 -53.52
CA GLU A 366 21.00 -27.50 -53.01
C GLU A 366 20.35 -28.86 -53.32
N GLU A 367 19.03 -28.97 -53.22
CA GLU A 367 18.28 -30.17 -53.60
C GLU A 367 18.36 -30.43 -55.12
N VAL A 368 18.25 -29.39 -55.96
CA VAL A 368 18.40 -29.49 -57.42
C VAL A 368 19.84 -29.91 -57.77
N TYR A 369 20.84 -29.26 -57.19
CA TYR A 369 22.24 -29.56 -57.46
C TYR A 369 22.63 -30.98 -57.00
N THR A 370 22.18 -31.40 -55.81
CA THR A 370 22.49 -32.73 -55.27
C THR A 370 21.81 -33.84 -56.07
N SER A 371 20.57 -33.64 -56.52
CA SER A 371 19.86 -34.65 -57.34
C SER A 371 20.43 -34.77 -58.74
N MET A 372 20.88 -33.67 -59.37
CA MET A 372 21.62 -33.71 -60.64
C MET A 372 22.91 -34.54 -60.53
N ARG A 373 23.64 -34.42 -59.41
CA ARG A 373 24.87 -35.21 -59.16
C ARG A 373 24.63 -36.71 -58.96
N VAL A 374 23.42 -37.12 -58.57
CA VAL A 374 23.05 -38.52 -58.28
C VAL A 374 22.36 -39.20 -59.46
N ALA A 375 21.55 -38.46 -60.22
CA ALA A 375 20.75 -39.02 -61.32
C ALA A 375 21.56 -39.37 -62.57
N GLY A 376 22.72 -38.73 -62.80
CA GLY A 376 23.45 -38.80 -64.07
C GLY A 376 22.62 -38.29 -65.26
N ASP A 377 22.94 -38.71 -66.48
CA ASP A 377 22.20 -38.38 -67.72
C ASP A 377 20.79 -39.01 -67.80
N SER A 378 20.26 -39.53 -66.70
CA SER A 378 18.88 -40.02 -66.61
C SER A 378 17.90 -38.86 -66.77
N ASN A 379 17.00 -38.94 -67.74
CA ASN A 379 15.94 -37.93 -68.04
C ASN A 379 14.86 -37.74 -66.94
N ILE A 380 15.17 -38.05 -65.68
CA ILE A 380 14.27 -37.94 -64.54
C ILE A 380 14.49 -36.59 -63.86
N LEU A 381 13.47 -35.71 -63.87
CA LEU A 381 13.58 -34.42 -63.20
C LEU A 381 13.84 -34.56 -61.68
N PRO A 382 14.83 -33.82 -61.12
CA PRO A 382 15.09 -33.65 -59.69
C PRO A 382 13.86 -33.71 -58.77
N CYS A 383 12.85 -32.88 -59.05
CA CYS A 383 11.68 -32.72 -58.19
C CYS A 383 10.72 -33.92 -58.18
N LYS A 384 10.87 -34.88 -59.10
CA LYS A 384 10.07 -36.12 -59.15
C LYS A 384 10.70 -37.18 -58.24
N TRP A 385 12.00 -37.43 -58.44
CA TRP A 385 12.79 -38.39 -57.64
C TRP A 385 12.75 -38.09 -56.13
N LEU A 386 12.92 -36.82 -55.75
CA LEU A 386 12.83 -36.35 -54.36
C LEU A 386 11.47 -36.55 -53.68
N LYS A 387 10.40 -36.81 -54.45
CA LYS A 387 9.03 -37.00 -53.94
C LYS A 387 8.61 -38.47 -53.91
N THR A 388 9.15 -39.32 -54.78
CA THR A 388 8.77 -40.74 -54.87
C THR A 388 9.74 -41.66 -54.15
N GLU A 389 11.05 -41.52 -54.37
CA GLU A 389 12.04 -42.51 -53.90
C GLU A 389 12.56 -42.22 -52.49
N LEU A 390 12.87 -40.95 -52.21
CA LEU A 390 13.54 -40.54 -50.97
C LEU A 390 12.82 -40.96 -49.67
N PRO A 391 11.47 -40.94 -49.56
CA PRO A 391 10.78 -41.39 -48.36
C PRO A 391 10.71 -42.92 -48.19
N LEU A 392 10.92 -43.70 -49.25
CA LEU A 392 10.80 -45.16 -49.22
C LEU A 392 12.07 -45.86 -48.70
N VAL A 393 13.20 -45.18 -48.71
CA VAL A 393 14.52 -45.75 -48.36
C VAL A 393 14.77 -45.81 -46.84
N ILE A 394 14.02 -45.05 -46.02
CA ILE A 394 14.24 -44.99 -44.56
C ILE A 394 12.91 -44.74 -43.81
N GLN A 395 12.64 -45.51 -42.75
CA GLN A 395 11.49 -45.29 -41.83
C GLN A 395 11.71 -44.06 -40.93
N LEU A 396 11.81 -42.87 -41.51
CA LEU A 396 12.01 -41.59 -40.83
C LEU A 396 11.01 -40.55 -41.31
N SER A 397 11.01 -39.38 -40.67
CA SER A 397 10.27 -38.25 -41.20
C SER A 397 10.90 -37.76 -42.52
N ARG A 398 10.08 -37.19 -43.41
CA ARG A 398 10.56 -36.64 -44.69
C ARG A 398 11.62 -35.54 -44.52
N ALA A 399 11.59 -34.81 -43.40
CA ALA A 399 12.58 -33.80 -43.07
C ALA A 399 13.95 -34.43 -42.73
N GLU A 400 13.98 -35.49 -41.93
CA GLU A 400 15.21 -36.21 -41.60
C GLU A 400 15.82 -36.93 -42.80
N ALA A 401 14.99 -37.62 -43.60
CA ALA A 401 15.45 -38.26 -44.84
C ALA A 401 16.07 -37.24 -45.80
N LYS A 402 15.44 -36.07 -45.98
CA LYS A 402 15.98 -34.95 -46.76
C LYS A 402 17.31 -34.43 -46.21
N GLN A 403 17.39 -34.15 -44.91
CA GLN A 403 18.58 -33.55 -44.31
C GLN A 403 19.78 -34.50 -44.35
N ALA A 404 19.57 -35.78 -44.04
CA ALA A 404 20.61 -36.80 -44.11
C ALA A 404 21.09 -37.02 -45.55
N TRP A 405 20.19 -37.01 -46.53
CA TRP A 405 20.53 -37.17 -47.94
C TRP A 405 21.32 -35.98 -48.51
N LEU A 406 20.93 -34.74 -48.18
CA LEU A 406 21.71 -33.55 -48.51
C LEU A 406 23.10 -33.58 -47.87
N THR A 407 23.20 -33.96 -46.60
CA THR A 407 24.46 -34.04 -45.85
C THR A 407 25.37 -35.16 -46.36
N ALA A 408 24.79 -36.27 -46.83
CA ALA A 408 25.52 -37.35 -47.51
C ALA A 408 25.95 -36.99 -48.95
N GLY A 409 25.63 -35.79 -49.44
CA GLY A 409 25.95 -35.37 -50.81
C GLY A 409 25.20 -36.17 -51.88
N GLY A 410 24.06 -36.78 -51.52
CA GLY A 410 23.20 -37.53 -52.42
C GLY A 410 23.30 -39.06 -52.35
N ASP A 411 24.29 -39.59 -51.63
CA ASP A 411 24.47 -41.03 -51.38
C ASP A 411 23.38 -41.57 -50.44
N THR A 412 22.52 -42.45 -50.95
CA THR A 412 21.35 -42.99 -50.24
C THR A 412 21.71 -43.97 -49.13
N GLU A 413 22.72 -44.83 -49.32
CA GLU A 413 23.14 -45.82 -48.32
C GLU A 413 23.89 -45.15 -47.15
N ARG A 414 24.67 -44.11 -47.46
CA ARG A 414 25.33 -43.26 -46.46
C ARG A 414 24.32 -42.40 -45.71
N ALA A 415 23.33 -41.83 -46.42
CA ALA A 415 22.23 -41.10 -45.79
C ALA A 415 21.44 -41.98 -44.82
N ALA A 416 21.05 -43.20 -45.23
CA ALA A 416 20.31 -44.14 -44.39
C ALA A 416 21.09 -44.52 -43.11
N ARG A 417 22.37 -44.88 -43.25
CA ARG A 417 23.24 -45.20 -42.10
C ARG A 417 23.51 -44.01 -41.19
N GLN A 418 23.57 -42.80 -41.72
CA GLN A 418 23.71 -41.59 -40.90
C GLN A 418 22.41 -41.30 -40.15
N ALA A 419 21.28 -41.25 -40.85
CA ALA A 419 19.98 -40.89 -40.29
C ALA A 419 19.52 -41.86 -39.19
N LEU A 420 19.80 -43.17 -39.34
CA LEU A 420 19.51 -44.16 -38.29
C LEU A 420 20.37 -43.93 -37.03
N ARG A 421 21.66 -43.60 -37.20
CA ARG A 421 22.56 -43.28 -36.06
C ARG A 421 22.12 -41.99 -35.36
N ASP A 422 21.78 -40.96 -36.12
CA ASP A 422 21.27 -39.69 -35.58
C ASP A 422 19.95 -39.91 -34.84
N ARG A 423 19.06 -40.75 -35.36
CA ARG A 423 17.80 -41.10 -34.71
C ARG A 423 18.01 -41.80 -33.37
N LEU A 424 18.92 -42.78 -33.32
CA LEU A 424 19.28 -43.48 -32.09
C LEU A 424 19.96 -42.54 -31.08
N ALA A 425 20.75 -41.57 -31.52
CA ALA A 425 21.33 -40.55 -30.65
C ALA A 425 20.25 -39.65 -30.02
N LYS A 426 19.29 -39.16 -30.81
CA LYS A 426 18.15 -38.36 -30.33
C LYS A 426 17.24 -39.11 -29.35
N VAL A 427 17.04 -40.42 -29.55
CA VAL A 427 16.27 -41.26 -28.62
C VAL A 427 17.03 -41.46 -27.31
N LYS A 428 18.37 -41.64 -27.35
CA LYS A 428 19.21 -41.65 -26.15
C LYS A 428 19.19 -40.32 -25.39
N GLU A 429 19.16 -39.20 -26.10
CA GLU A 429 19.02 -37.86 -25.50
C GLU A 429 17.68 -37.72 -24.76
N LEU A 430 16.56 -38.08 -25.39
CA LEU A 430 15.24 -38.10 -24.71
C LEU A 430 15.22 -39.07 -23.51
N ARG A 431 15.90 -40.22 -23.62
CA ARG A 431 16.03 -41.19 -22.52
C ARG A 431 16.86 -40.66 -21.34
N ALA A 432 17.92 -39.88 -21.60
CA ALA A 432 18.69 -39.19 -20.57
C ALA A 432 17.87 -38.09 -19.86
N LEU A 433 16.88 -37.50 -20.55
CA LEU A 433 15.90 -36.56 -19.99
C LEU A 433 14.73 -37.25 -19.25
N GLY A 434 14.82 -38.55 -18.98
CA GLY A 434 13.84 -39.32 -18.19
C GLY A 434 12.75 -40.04 -18.99
N PHE A 435 12.74 -39.97 -20.32
CA PHE A 435 11.72 -40.62 -21.16
C PHE A 435 12.18 -42.01 -21.61
N SER A 436 11.90 -43.03 -20.80
CA SER A 436 12.39 -44.41 -20.98
C SER A 436 11.65 -45.25 -22.02
N ASP A 437 10.47 -44.83 -22.49
CA ASP A 437 9.72 -45.51 -23.56
C ASP A 437 10.31 -45.16 -24.94
N GLU A 438 11.19 -46.04 -25.43
CA GLU A 438 11.86 -45.87 -26.71
C GLU A 438 10.88 -45.85 -27.89
N ALA A 439 9.80 -46.64 -27.86
CA ALA A 439 8.80 -46.68 -28.93
C ALA A 439 8.07 -45.33 -29.02
N ARG A 440 7.67 -44.77 -27.87
CA ARG A 440 7.05 -43.45 -27.80
C ARG A 440 8.02 -42.33 -28.20
N CYS A 441 9.29 -42.40 -27.80
CA CYS A 441 10.33 -41.48 -28.25
C CYS A 441 10.54 -41.52 -29.77
N HIS A 442 10.55 -42.71 -30.37
CA HIS A 442 10.58 -42.88 -31.83
C HIS A 442 9.33 -42.31 -32.51
N GLU A 443 8.14 -42.46 -31.93
CA GLU A 443 6.89 -41.90 -32.46
C GLU A 443 6.89 -40.36 -32.41
N VAL A 444 7.17 -39.75 -31.26
CA VAL A 444 7.12 -38.28 -31.12
C VAL A 444 8.21 -37.58 -31.92
N LEU A 445 9.39 -38.19 -32.10
CA LEU A 445 10.42 -37.68 -33.01
C LEU A 445 10.01 -37.79 -34.49
N TRP A 446 9.08 -38.68 -34.85
CA TRP A 446 8.54 -38.72 -36.21
C TRP A 446 7.52 -37.60 -36.41
N GLN A 447 6.65 -37.39 -35.42
CA GLN A 447 5.67 -36.29 -35.39
C GLN A 447 6.34 -34.90 -35.35
N SER A 448 7.49 -34.76 -34.70
CA SER A 448 8.26 -33.50 -34.65
C SER A 448 9.21 -33.27 -35.83
N GLY A 449 9.15 -34.07 -36.89
CA GLY A 449 10.06 -33.94 -38.04
C GLY A 449 11.53 -34.20 -37.70
N GLY A 450 11.80 -34.94 -36.62
CA GLY A 450 13.14 -35.24 -36.12
C GLY A 450 13.69 -34.25 -35.10
N GLU A 451 12.92 -33.25 -34.66
CA GLU A 451 13.37 -32.29 -33.66
C GLU A 451 13.20 -32.82 -32.22
N VAL A 452 14.29 -32.88 -31.46
CA VAL A 452 14.29 -33.28 -30.05
C VAL A 452 13.44 -32.33 -29.19
N ARG A 453 13.56 -31.01 -29.42
CA ARG A 453 12.76 -29.99 -28.69
C ARG A 453 11.26 -30.17 -28.95
N GLY A 454 10.85 -30.45 -30.18
CA GLY A 454 9.45 -30.72 -30.52
C GLY A 454 8.94 -32.03 -29.91
N ALA A 455 9.75 -33.09 -29.95
CA ALA A 455 9.44 -34.37 -29.31
C ALA A 455 9.30 -34.24 -27.79
N LEU A 456 10.19 -33.50 -27.14
CA LEU A 456 10.14 -33.22 -25.70
C LEU A 456 8.83 -32.52 -25.29
N VAL A 457 8.35 -31.54 -26.06
CA VAL A 457 7.05 -30.87 -25.81
C VAL A 457 5.88 -31.84 -25.93
N LEU A 458 5.92 -32.78 -26.89
CA LEU A 458 4.89 -33.81 -27.06
C LEU A 458 4.89 -34.85 -25.92
N LEU A 459 6.06 -35.17 -25.36
CA LEU A 459 6.23 -36.06 -24.22
C LEU A 459 5.85 -35.41 -22.88
N GLN A 460 6.17 -34.13 -22.69
CA GLN A 460 5.88 -33.39 -21.46
C GLN A 460 4.40 -32.99 -21.33
N ARG A 461 3.70 -32.70 -22.44
CA ARG A 461 2.31 -32.22 -22.42
C ARG A 461 1.36 -33.13 -21.61
N PRO A 462 1.33 -34.47 -21.79
CA PRO A 462 0.48 -35.35 -20.99
C PRO A 462 0.77 -35.32 -19.48
N LEU A 463 2.04 -35.18 -19.08
CA LEU A 463 2.44 -35.13 -17.67
C LEU A 463 1.94 -33.84 -16.97
N LEU A 464 1.84 -32.75 -17.73
CA LEU A 464 1.37 -31.45 -17.24
C LEU A 464 -0.17 -31.31 -17.29
N GLU A 465 -0.88 -32.23 -17.96
CA GLU A 465 -2.34 -32.16 -18.14
C GLU A 465 -3.14 -32.14 -16.81
N PRO A 466 -2.78 -32.89 -15.74
CA PRO A 466 -3.49 -32.79 -14.45
C PRO A 466 -3.27 -31.45 -13.75
N PHE A 467 -2.09 -30.84 -13.90
CA PHE A 467 -1.78 -29.52 -13.36
C PHE A 467 -2.51 -28.42 -14.13
N HIS A 468 -2.51 -28.53 -15.47
CA HIS A 468 -3.29 -27.68 -16.36
C HIS A 468 -4.79 -27.71 -15.99
N LYS A 469 -5.38 -28.89 -15.82
CA LYS A 469 -6.79 -29.04 -15.40
C LYS A 469 -7.11 -28.43 -14.02
N ARG A 470 -6.16 -28.40 -13.08
CA ARG A 470 -6.35 -27.74 -11.77
C ARG A 470 -6.37 -26.22 -11.89
N ILE A 471 -5.42 -25.62 -12.62
CA ILE A 471 -5.33 -24.15 -12.81
C ILE A 471 -6.63 -23.58 -13.43
N TRP A 472 -7.28 -24.33 -14.32
CA TRP A 472 -8.51 -23.90 -14.98
C TRP A 472 -9.78 -24.51 -14.36
N SER A 473 -9.71 -24.99 -13.11
CA SER A 473 -10.88 -25.44 -12.36
C SER A 473 -11.51 -24.27 -11.61
N GLU A 474 -12.81 -24.07 -11.76
CA GLU A 474 -13.59 -23.11 -10.96
C GLU A 474 -13.90 -23.63 -9.54
N LYS A 475 -13.43 -24.84 -9.19
CA LYS A 475 -13.57 -25.39 -7.85
C LYS A 475 -12.55 -24.74 -6.92
N PRO A 476 -12.93 -24.33 -5.70
CA PRO A 476 -11.96 -23.85 -4.71
C PRO A 476 -10.89 -24.92 -4.46
N GLU A 477 -9.63 -24.52 -4.35
CA GLU A 477 -8.56 -25.46 -4.03
C GLU A 477 -8.83 -26.07 -2.65
N PRO A 478 -8.67 -27.40 -2.49
CA PRO A 478 -8.83 -28.02 -1.18
C PRO A 478 -7.74 -27.49 -0.23
N PRO A 479 -8.08 -27.15 1.04
CA PRO A 479 -7.10 -26.70 2.01
C PRO A 479 -5.99 -27.74 2.17
N VAL A 480 -4.75 -27.29 2.28
CA VAL A 480 -3.60 -28.20 2.40
C VAL A 480 -3.60 -28.86 3.77
N ASP A 481 -3.61 -30.19 3.74
CA ASP A 481 -3.38 -31.01 4.92
C ASP A 481 -1.96 -30.78 5.46
N ILE A 482 -1.88 -30.13 6.63
CA ILE A 482 -0.61 -29.88 7.35
C ILE A 482 0.01 -31.19 7.84
N HIS A 483 -0.77 -32.26 8.04
CA HIS A 483 -0.32 -33.58 8.43
C HIS A 483 0.08 -34.48 7.24
N HIS A 484 0.12 -33.93 6.02
CA HIS A 484 0.48 -34.67 4.80
C HIS A 484 1.87 -35.33 4.93
N PRO A 485 2.03 -36.61 4.53
CA PRO A 485 3.25 -37.38 4.79
C PRO A 485 4.51 -36.82 4.09
N ASP A 486 4.36 -36.23 2.91
CA ASP A 486 5.43 -35.40 2.30
C ASP A 486 5.45 -34.01 2.98
N LYS A 487 6.30 -33.86 3.99
CA LYS A 487 6.57 -32.59 4.68
C LYS A 487 7.16 -31.53 3.74
N GLN A 488 7.95 -31.94 2.75
CA GLN A 488 8.58 -31.02 1.79
C GLN A 488 7.53 -30.40 0.86
N ARG A 489 6.43 -31.11 0.55
CA ARG A 489 5.26 -30.55 -0.13
C ARG A 489 4.61 -29.43 0.68
N VAL A 490 4.44 -29.63 2.00
CA VAL A 490 3.85 -28.61 2.88
C VAL A 490 4.77 -27.40 2.99
N CYS A 491 6.09 -27.58 3.16
CA CYS A 491 7.04 -26.47 3.16
C CYS A 491 7.07 -25.68 1.84
N ARG A 492 6.99 -26.35 0.68
CA ARG A 492 6.85 -25.67 -0.64
C ARG A 492 5.57 -24.84 -0.73
N TRP A 493 4.46 -25.36 -0.18
CA TRP A 493 3.19 -24.64 -0.15
C TRP A 493 3.23 -23.44 0.79
N LEU A 494 3.74 -23.60 2.02
CA LEU A 494 3.94 -22.50 2.97
C LEU A 494 4.80 -21.38 2.38
N LEU A 495 5.89 -21.72 1.69
CA LEU A 495 6.75 -20.76 1.00
C LEU A 495 6.00 -19.99 -0.09
N ALA A 496 5.23 -20.71 -0.91
CA ALA A 496 4.57 -20.13 -2.09
C ALA A 496 3.30 -19.32 -1.76
N VAL A 497 2.58 -19.66 -0.68
CA VAL A 497 1.32 -19.00 -0.30
C VAL A 497 1.55 -17.84 0.66
N TYR A 498 2.50 -17.96 1.60
CA TYR A 498 2.72 -16.98 2.67
C TYR A 498 4.05 -16.21 2.54
N ASP A 499 4.76 -16.35 1.41
CA ASP A 499 6.01 -15.65 1.07
C ASP A 499 7.04 -15.67 2.22
N LEU A 500 7.21 -16.85 2.85
CA LEU A 500 8.06 -16.98 4.04
C LEU A 500 9.54 -16.66 3.72
N PRO A 501 10.27 -15.94 4.59
CA PRO A 501 11.60 -15.41 4.25
C PRO A 501 12.68 -16.43 3.85
N SER A 502 12.53 -17.71 4.24
CA SER A 502 13.43 -18.78 3.83
C SER A 502 12.80 -20.16 4.03
N TRP A 503 13.39 -21.17 3.39
CA TRP A 503 13.02 -22.57 3.60
C TRP A 503 13.06 -23.00 5.08
N GLY A 504 14.05 -22.52 5.84
CA GLY A 504 14.15 -22.78 7.28
C GLY A 504 13.01 -22.16 8.09
N ARG A 505 12.43 -21.04 7.64
CA ARG A 505 11.19 -20.49 8.24
C ARG A 505 10.00 -21.42 7.94
N CYS A 506 9.89 -21.99 6.73
CA CYS A 506 8.85 -22.97 6.41
C CYS A 506 8.93 -24.23 7.29
N GLU A 507 10.14 -24.77 7.48
CA GLU A 507 10.36 -25.93 8.35
C GLU A 507 10.08 -25.61 9.82
N LEU A 508 10.45 -24.41 10.29
CA LEU A 508 10.11 -23.93 11.63
C LEU A 508 8.59 -23.82 11.83
N ALA A 509 7.87 -23.19 10.90
CA ALA A 509 6.41 -23.09 10.95
C ALA A 509 5.74 -24.48 10.97
N LEU A 510 6.13 -25.38 10.06
CA LEU A 510 5.62 -26.75 10.04
C LEU A 510 5.92 -27.52 11.35
N SER A 511 7.10 -27.31 11.94
CA SER A 511 7.49 -27.95 13.20
C SER A 511 6.77 -27.41 14.45
N LEU A 512 6.14 -26.23 14.35
CA LEU A 512 5.29 -25.64 15.39
C LEU A 512 3.84 -26.11 15.22
N LEU A 513 3.36 -26.20 13.99
CA LEU A 513 2.00 -26.69 13.67
C LEU A 513 1.81 -28.19 13.94
N LEU A 514 2.88 -28.99 13.85
CA LEU A 514 2.86 -30.43 14.16
C LEU A 514 3.11 -30.74 15.65
N GLU A 515 3.28 -29.73 16.50
CA GLU A 515 3.56 -29.93 17.94
C GLU A 515 2.25 -30.28 18.68
N HIS A 516 2.15 -31.50 19.20
CA HIS A 516 0.88 -32.12 19.62
C HIS A 516 0.17 -31.46 20.83
N SER A 517 0.77 -30.41 21.39
CA SER A 517 0.26 -29.64 22.54
C SER A 517 -0.05 -28.18 22.21
N ALA A 518 0.01 -27.78 20.93
CA ALA A 518 -0.02 -26.39 20.50
C ALA A 518 -1.37 -26.01 19.83
N PRO A 519 -2.20 -25.16 20.44
CA PRO A 519 -3.50 -24.74 19.88
C PRO A 519 -3.35 -23.55 18.90
N TYR A 520 -2.29 -23.51 18.09
CA TYR A 520 -1.99 -22.38 17.23
C TYR A 520 -2.66 -22.51 15.85
N SER A 521 -3.20 -21.42 15.30
CA SER A 521 -3.66 -21.41 13.91
C SER A 521 -2.46 -21.33 12.95
N LEU A 522 -2.70 -21.72 11.69
CA LEU A 522 -1.70 -21.62 10.62
C LEU A 522 -1.22 -20.18 10.44
N GLU A 523 -2.15 -19.24 10.40
CA GLU A 523 -1.92 -17.81 10.20
C GLU A 523 -1.10 -17.21 11.35
N ASP A 524 -1.44 -17.55 12.60
CA ASP A 524 -0.71 -17.05 13.77
C ASP A 524 0.75 -17.54 13.77
N VAL A 525 0.97 -18.83 13.47
CA VAL A 525 2.33 -19.40 13.36
C VAL A 525 3.10 -18.76 12.21
N VAL A 526 2.48 -18.62 11.04
CA VAL A 526 3.11 -17.98 9.87
C VAL A 526 3.55 -16.56 10.20
N GLN A 527 2.70 -15.73 10.81
CA GLN A 527 3.04 -14.36 11.16
C GLN A 527 4.22 -14.32 12.14
N ALA A 528 4.16 -15.08 13.24
CA ALA A 528 5.25 -15.11 14.22
C ALA A 528 6.57 -15.62 13.63
N VAL A 529 6.50 -16.54 12.66
CA VAL A 529 7.64 -17.12 11.92
C VAL A 529 8.07 -16.25 10.73
N GLN A 530 7.34 -15.21 10.33
CA GLN A 530 7.86 -14.13 9.48
C GLN A 530 8.73 -13.17 10.31
N GLU A 531 8.24 -12.76 11.48
CA GLU A 531 8.92 -11.79 12.35
C GLU A 531 10.19 -12.37 13.01
N SER A 532 10.18 -13.62 13.50
CA SER A 532 11.31 -14.22 14.22
C SER A 532 11.71 -15.63 13.75
N HIS A 533 12.95 -16.01 14.04
CA HIS A 533 13.52 -17.34 13.82
C HIS A 533 13.78 -18.13 15.11
N ASP A 534 13.60 -17.49 16.27
CA ASP A 534 13.80 -18.08 17.59
C ASP A 534 12.52 -18.85 18.01
N ARG A 535 12.62 -20.18 18.15
CA ARG A 535 11.49 -21.07 18.46
C ARG A 535 10.88 -20.73 19.82
N GLU A 536 11.71 -20.49 20.83
CA GLU A 536 11.30 -20.20 22.20
C GLU A 536 10.63 -18.82 22.30
N PHE A 537 11.14 -17.83 21.58
CA PHE A 537 10.50 -16.52 21.42
C PHE A 537 9.14 -16.65 20.72
N ILE A 538 9.07 -17.35 19.60
CA ILE A 538 7.82 -17.56 18.85
C ILE A 538 6.77 -18.24 19.73
N LYS A 539 7.14 -19.26 20.52
CA LYS A 539 6.23 -19.87 21.49
C LYS A 539 5.69 -18.88 22.52
N ARG A 540 6.53 -18.00 23.08
CA ARG A 540 6.08 -16.93 24.01
C ARG A 540 5.18 -15.89 23.33
N VAL A 541 5.37 -15.65 22.02
CA VAL A 541 4.51 -14.76 21.22
C VAL A 541 3.17 -15.41 20.90
N LEU A 542 3.15 -16.71 20.61
CA LEU A 542 1.93 -17.48 20.29
C LEU A 542 1.10 -17.86 21.52
N ALA A 543 1.71 -17.87 22.71
CA ALA A 543 1.08 -18.25 23.97
C ALA A 543 1.16 -17.14 25.04
N LYS A 544 0.54 -15.98 24.78
CA LYS A 544 0.33 -14.92 25.78
C LYS A 544 -0.99 -15.14 26.52
N GLU A 545 -0.94 -15.12 27.85
CA GLU A 545 -2.16 -15.19 28.67
C GLU A 545 -2.84 -13.80 28.76
N CYS A 546 -4.16 -13.75 28.62
CA CYS A 546 -4.92 -12.53 28.85
C CYS A 546 -5.24 -12.37 30.36
N PRO A 547 -4.86 -11.26 31.01
CA PRO A 547 -5.04 -11.07 32.46
C PRO A 547 -6.50 -10.91 32.91
N ILE A 548 -7.46 -10.87 31.98
CA ILE A 548 -8.90 -10.71 32.28
C ILE A 548 -9.63 -12.07 32.24
N CYS A 549 -9.45 -12.83 31.15
CA CYS A 549 -10.12 -14.12 30.95
C CYS A 549 -9.23 -15.34 31.17
N LEU A 550 -7.96 -15.14 31.54
CA LEU A 550 -6.94 -16.17 31.82
C LEU A 550 -6.75 -17.20 30.69
N SER A 551 -7.20 -16.84 29.49
CA SER A 551 -7.11 -17.67 28.29
C SER A 551 -5.90 -17.27 27.46
N VAL A 552 -5.34 -18.23 26.75
CA VAL A 552 -4.08 -18.08 26.01
C VAL A 552 -4.36 -17.69 24.56
N PHE A 553 -3.70 -16.63 24.09
CA PHE A 553 -3.83 -16.08 22.75
C PHE A 553 -2.46 -15.78 22.13
N PRO A 554 -2.33 -15.81 20.80
CA PRO A 554 -1.18 -15.27 20.11
C PRO A 554 -1.18 -13.74 20.20
N HIS A 555 0.01 -13.14 20.14
CA HIS A 555 0.17 -11.70 20.25
C HIS A 555 -0.59 -10.89 19.20
N SER A 556 -0.77 -11.45 17.99
CA SER A 556 -1.61 -10.93 16.91
C SER A 556 -3.07 -10.70 17.32
N LYS A 557 -3.56 -11.41 18.34
CA LYS A 557 -4.92 -11.35 18.89
C LYS A 557 -4.98 -10.69 20.29
N MET A 558 -3.92 -9.95 20.63
CA MET A 558 -3.77 -9.21 21.88
C MET A 558 -3.64 -7.71 21.59
N GLN A 559 -4.53 -6.91 22.17
CA GLN A 559 -4.53 -5.46 22.10
C GLN A 559 -3.80 -4.87 23.32
N SER A 560 -2.84 -3.98 23.10
CA SER A 560 -2.18 -3.23 24.17
C SER A 560 -2.63 -1.78 24.20
N LEU A 561 -2.99 -1.25 25.38
CA LEU A 561 -3.29 0.18 25.51
C LEU A 561 -2.01 1.02 25.37
N THR A 562 -2.11 2.11 24.61
CA THR A 562 -1.00 3.06 24.39
C THR A 562 -0.55 3.76 25.68
N SER A 563 -1.45 3.99 26.63
CA SER A 563 -1.19 4.70 27.89
C SER A 563 -0.35 3.91 28.89
N CYS A 564 -0.51 2.59 28.97
CA CYS A 564 0.03 1.76 30.05
C CYS A 564 0.68 0.45 29.59
N GLN A 565 0.69 0.15 28.29
CA GLN A 565 1.23 -1.07 27.67
C GLN A 565 0.62 -2.40 28.14
N CYS A 566 -0.35 -2.39 29.07
CA CYS A 566 -1.10 -3.56 29.48
C CYS A 566 -1.79 -4.20 28.25
N SER A 567 -1.59 -5.51 28.10
CA SER A 567 -2.03 -6.28 26.93
C SER A 567 -3.14 -7.25 27.31
N VAL A 568 -4.24 -7.25 26.56
CA VAL A 568 -5.44 -8.05 26.78
C VAL A 568 -5.93 -8.62 25.45
N CYS A 569 -6.68 -9.72 25.44
CA CYS A 569 -7.18 -10.26 24.17
C CYS A 569 -8.23 -9.33 23.54
N CYS A 570 -8.35 -9.35 22.21
CA CYS A 570 -9.27 -8.46 21.49
C CYS A 570 -10.72 -8.55 22.00
N GLY A 571 -11.18 -9.75 22.39
CA GLY A 571 -12.53 -9.94 22.95
C GLY A 571 -12.74 -9.20 24.28
N CYS A 572 -11.81 -9.32 25.23
CA CYS A 572 -11.91 -8.59 26.50
C CYS A 572 -11.73 -7.07 26.32
N PHE A 573 -10.88 -6.63 25.39
CA PHE A 573 -10.73 -5.22 25.04
C PHE A 573 -12.05 -4.65 24.49
N GLN A 574 -12.61 -5.30 23.45
CA GLN A 574 -13.87 -4.93 22.83
C GLN A 574 -15.01 -4.89 23.84
N GLN A 575 -15.14 -5.93 24.67
CA GLN A 575 -16.22 -6.06 25.65
C GLN A 575 -16.11 -4.97 26.74
N HIS A 576 -14.93 -4.74 27.31
CA HIS A 576 -14.71 -3.70 28.32
C HIS A 576 -15.10 -2.31 27.78
N PHE A 577 -14.59 -1.94 26.62
CA PHE A 577 -14.90 -0.63 26.04
C PHE A 577 -16.34 -0.54 25.56
N THR A 578 -16.96 -1.61 25.03
CA THR A 578 -18.39 -1.62 24.69
C THR A 578 -19.26 -1.32 25.90
N ILE A 579 -18.99 -1.97 27.04
CA ILE A 579 -19.70 -1.71 28.32
C ILE A 579 -19.39 -0.29 28.82
N ALA A 580 -18.14 0.17 28.73
CA ALA A 580 -17.78 1.53 29.14
C ALA A 580 -18.47 2.62 28.29
N VAL A 581 -18.68 2.37 27.00
CA VAL A 581 -19.43 3.25 26.09
C VAL A 581 -20.94 3.17 26.34
N ARG A 582 -21.53 1.98 26.45
CA ARG A 582 -22.98 1.84 26.59
C ARG A 582 -23.45 2.26 27.97
N ASP A 583 -22.82 1.73 29.02
CA ASP A 583 -23.40 1.70 30.38
C ASP A 583 -22.67 2.61 31.38
N LYS A 584 -21.53 3.20 31.01
CA LYS A 584 -20.69 4.02 31.90
C LYS A 584 -20.44 5.43 31.37
N HIS A 585 -19.75 6.24 32.19
CA HIS A 585 -19.34 7.59 31.83
C HIS A 585 -18.00 7.55 31.06
N ILE A 586 -17.71 8.58 30.26
CA ILE A 586 -16.47 8.65 29.46
C ILE A 586 -15.18 8.60 30.31
N ARG A 587 -15.22 9.10 31.55
CA ARG A 587 -14.12 8.95 32.54
C ARG A 587 -13.90 7.51 33.04
N ASP A 588 -14.85 6.60 32.82
CA ASP A 588 -14.73 5.18 33.19
C ASP A 588 -14.04 4.34 32.08
N MET A 589 -13.60 4.98 30.99
CA MET A 589 -12.91 4.39 29.83
C MET A 589 -11.40 4.23 30.06
N VAL A 590 -10.99 3.76 31.23
CA VAL A 590 -9.59 3.50 31.59
C VAL A 590 -9.16 2.08 31.22
N CYS A 591 -7.87 1.76 31.38
CA CYS A 591 -7.36 0.39 31.23
C CYS A 591 -8.09 -0.60 32.16
N PRO A 592 -8.61 -1.74 31.66
CA PRO A 592 -9.26 -2.76 32.50
C PRO A 592 -8.31 -3.52 33.43
N VAL A 593 -6.98 -3.36 33.28
CA VAL A 593 -5.97 -4.08 34.07
C VAL A 593 -5.41 -3.21 35.19
N CYS A 594 -4.97 -1.98 34.87
CA CYS A 594 -4.30 -1.09 35.82
C CYS A 594 -5.07 0.19 36.16
N TRP A 595 -6.25 0.43 35.56
CA TRP A 595 -7.08 1.61 35.77
C TRP A 595 -6.48 2.96 35.35
N GLU A 596 -5.32 2.96 34.70
CA GLU A 596 -4.67 4.14 34.11
C GLU A 596 -5.21 4.48 32.69
N PRO A 597 -5.11 5.75 32.24
CA PRO A 597 -4.60 6.93 32.96
C PRO A 597 -5.66 7.59 33.84
N ASP A 598 -5.26 8.47 34.76
CA ASP A 598 -6.22 9.32 35.47
C ASP A 598 -6.91 10.33 34.52
N ILE A 599 -8.17 10.06 34.16
CA ILE A 599 -9.01 10.88 33.26
C ILE A 599 -9.62 12.10 33.98
N ASN A 600 -8.93 12.62 35.01
CA ASN A 600 -9.34 13.80 35.77
C ASN A 600 -8.62 15.08 35.32
N ASP A 601 -7.42 14.96 34.75
CA ASP A 601 -6.63 16.07 34.23
C ASP A 601 -7.02 16.41 32.77
N PRO A 602 -7.52 17.63 32.48
CA PRO A 602 -7.89 18.05 31.12
C PRO A 602 -6.76 17.99 30.07
N GLU A 603 -5.49 18.11 30.45
CA GLU A 603 -4.37 18.10 29.49
C GLU A 603 -4.07 16.69 28.99
N HIS A 604 -4.01 15.72 29.91
CA HIS A 604 -3.82 14.31 29.59
C HIS A 604 -5.03 13.69 28.87
N LEU A 605 -6.24 14.16 29.17
CA LEU A 605 -7.51 13.62 28.67
C LEU A 605 -7.60 13.66 27.14
N ASN A 606 -7.27 14.78 26.50
CA ASN A 606 -7.35 14.94 25.05
C ASN A 606 -6.31 14.07 24.32
N SER A 607 -5.09 13.95 24.88
CA SER A 607 -4.04 13.10 24.33
C SER A 607 -4.42 11.62 24.39
N TYR A 608 -4.96 11.18 25.54
CA TYR A 608 -5.43 9.80 25.72
C TYR A 608 -6.55 9.42 24.74
N PHE A 609 -7.62 10.23 24.64
CA PHE A 609 -8.72 9.90 23.72
C PHE A 609 -8.30 9.96 22.25
N SER A 610 -7.33 10.80 21.88
CA SER A 610 -6.77 10.83 20.52
C SER A 610 -6.08 9.52 20.13
N THR A 611 -5.39 8.85 21.06
CA THR A 611 -4.79 7.53 20.79
C THR A 611 -5.78 6.39 20.93
N LEU A 612 -6.70 6.48 21.89
CA LEU A 612 -7.73 5.46 22.12
C LEU A 612 -8.72 5.38 20.95
N ASP A 613 -9.10 6.51 20.33
CA ASP A 613 -9.99 6.56 19.16
C ASP A 613 -9.52 5.63 18.02
N ILE A 614 -8.22 5.67 17.71
CA ILE A 614 -7.60 4.84 16.68
C ILE A 614 -7.79 3.34 17.01
N GLN A 615 -7.63 2.96 18.28
CA GLN A 615 -7.79 1.56 18.73
C GLN A 615 -9.26 1.12 18.79
N LEU A 616 -10.18 2.04 19.09
CA LEU A 616 -11.61 1.74 19.18
C LEU A 616 -12.28 1.66 17.80
N ARG A 617 -11.80 2.41 16.80
CA ARG A 617 -12.38 2.48 15.45
C ARG A 617 -12.43 1.14 14.72
N GLU A 618 -11.38 0.33 14.87
CA GLU A 618 -11.29 -1.00 14.24
C GLU A 618 -11.86 -2.12 15.13
N CYS A 619 -12.14 -1.82 16.41
CA CYS A 619 -12.51 -2.81 17.42
C CYS A 619 -13.99 -2.78 17.82
N LEU A 620 -14.62 -1.61 17.87
CA LEU A 620 -16.02 -1.46 18.29
C LEU A 620 -16.99 -1.63 17.10
N GLU A 621 -18.21 -2.08 17.41
CA GLU A 621 -19.33 -2.04 16.46
C GLU A 621 -19.62 -0.58 16.06
N PRO A 622 -20.03 -0.28 14.81
CA PRO A 622 -20.25 1.09 14.35
C PRO A 622 -21.19 1.92 15.24
N GLU A 623 -22.30 1.34 15.70
CA GLU A 623 -23.26 2.01 16.60
C GLU A 623 -22.66 2.39 17.95
N VAL A 624 -21.71 1.59 18.44
CA VAL A 624 -20.99 1.84 19.71
C VAL A 624 -19.90 2.88 19.50
N TYR A 625 -19.18 2.82 18.39
CA TYR A 625 -18.18 3.82 18.04
C TYR A 625 -18.80 5.23 17.83
N GLU A 626 -19.97 5.32 17.20
CA GLU A 626 -20.74 6.58 17.11
C GLU A 626 -21.16 7.09 18.51
N LEU A 627 -21.55 6.19 19.43
CA LEU A 627 -21.86 6.57 20.81
C LEU A 627 -20.63 7.05 21.59
N PHE A 628 -19.44 6.50 21.32
CA PHE A 628 -18.16 7.01 21.84
C PHE A 628 -17.89 8.44 21.35
N HIS A 629 -17.96 8.67 20.03
CA HIS A 629 -17.78 9.99 19.42
C HIS A 629 -18.78 11.01 19.94
N LYS A 630 -20.05 10.61 20.11
CA LYS A 630 -21.08 11.44 20.73
C LYS A 630 -20.70 11.86 22.16
N LYS A 631 -20.28 10.92 23.03
CA LYS A 631 -19.86 11.26 24.41
C LYS A 631 -18.64 12.19 24.44
N LEU A 632 -17.65 11.96 23.57
CA LEU A 632 -16.44 12.78 23.50
C LEU A 632 -16.78 14.20 23.02
N THR A 633 -17.67 14.32 22.04
CA THR A 633 -18.21 15.60 21.55
C THR A 633 -19.00 16.31 22.64
N GLU A 634 -19.93 15.64 23.33
CA GLU A 634 -20.68 16.21 24.45
C GLU A 634 -19.75 16.68 25.57
N GLN A 635 -18.70 15.92 25.90
CA GLN A 635 -17.68 16.32 26.89
C GLN A 635 -16.93 17.59 26.49
N ALA A 636 -16.57 17.75 25.22
CA ALA A 636 -15.92 18.96 24.72
C ALA A 636 -16.86 20.19 24.78
N LEU A 637 -18.15 19.99 24.45
CA LEU A 637 -19.13 21.07 24.36
C LEU A 637 -19.71 21.53 25.70
N ILE A 638 -19.74 20.69 26.75
CA ILE A 638 -20.31 21.02 28.08
C ILE A 638 -19.75 22.31 28.70
N LYS A 639 -18.50 22.66 28.39
CA LYS A 639 -17.83 23.88 28.89
C LYS A 639 -18.34 25.17 28.23
N ASP A 640 -19.04 25.10 27.10
CA ASP A 640 -19.53 26.27 26.38
C ASP A 640 -20.77 26.88 27.08
N PRO A 641 -20.83 28.20 27.33
CA PRO A 641 -21.97 28.84 27.99
C PRO A 641 -23.29 28.67 27.22
N LYS A 642 -23.27 28.47 25.89
CA LYS A 642 -24.44 28.28 25.03
C LYS A 642 -24.84 26.80 24.82
N PHE A 643 -24.16 25.87 25.48
CA PHE A 643 -24.51 24.45 25.42
C PHE A 643 -25.83 24.14 26.16
N LEU A 644 -26.73 23.40 25.49
CA LEU A 644 -28.03 22.97 25.98
C LEU A 644 -28.18 21.45 25.87
N TRP A 645 -28.82 20.86 26.89
CA TRP A 645 -29.32 19.48 26.84
C TRP A 645 -30.78 19.45 26.40
N CYS A 646 -31.11 18.59 25.45
CA CYS A 646 -32.51 18.33 25.12
C CYS A 646 -33.22 17.54 26.23
N CYS A 647 -34.30 18.09 26.78
CA CYS A 647 -35.11 17.45 27.82
C CYS A 647 -35.86 16.17 27.37
N HIS A 648 -35.93 15.92 26.06
CA HIS A 648 -36.66 14.77 25.50
C HIS A 648 -35.78 13.53 25.25
N CYS A 649 -34.51 13.73 24.91
CA CYS A 649 -33.61 12.65 24.48
C CYS A 649 -32.18 12.73 25.05
N SER A 650 -31.93 13.67 25.97
CA SER A 650 -30.60 13.92 26.56
C SER A 650 -29.48 14.13 25.54
N TYR A 651 -29.78 14.66 24.36
CA TYR A 651 -28.80 15.05 23.35
C TYR A 651 -28.26 16.46 23.63
N GLY A 652 -26.94 16.61 23.70
CA GLY A 652 -26.26 17.89 23.94
C GLY A 652 -25.91 18.64 22.64
N PHE A 653 -26.12 19.95 22.59
CA PHE A 653 -25.75 20.79 21.44
C PHE A 653 -25.57 22.27 21.83
N ILE A 654 -24.81 23.03 21.03
CA ILE A 654 -24.72 24.49 21.16
C ILE A 654 -25.94 25.14 20.48
N TYR A 655 -26.52 26.15 21.13
CA TYR A 655 -27.61 26.95 20.59
C TYR A 655 -27.24 28.45 20.59
N ASP A 656 -27.01 28.99 19.39
CA ASP A 656 -26.63 30.40 19.18
C ASP A 656 -27.81 31.38 19.04
N GLY A 657 -29.05 30.91 19.19
CA GLY A 657 -30.24 31.76 19.04
C GLY A 657 -30.69 32.42 20.35
N ASP A 658 -31.35 33.58 20.22
CA ASP A 658 -31.94 34.31 21.35
C ASP A 658 -33.41 33.91 21.64
N GLN A 659 -33.97 32.95 20.90
CA GLN A 659 -35.36 32.54 21.08
C GLN A 659 -35.52 31.57 22.25
N LEU A 660 -36.58 31.76 23.05
CA LEU A 660 -36.93 30.78 24.08
C LEU A 660 -37.24 29.40 23.49
N LYS A 661 -37.77 29.31 22.26
CA LYS A 661 -38.08 28.04 21.61
C LYS A 661 -36.85 27.45 20.92
N VAL A 662 -36.39 26.31 21.40
CA VAL A 662 -35.32 25.50 20.78
C VAL A 662 -35.91 24.22 20.24
N THR A 663 -35.45 23.76 19.08
CA THR A 663 -35.80 22.45 18.51
C THR A 663 -34.56 21.57 18.46
N CYS A 664 -34.63 20.38 19.07
CA CYS A 664 -33.50 19.46 19.06
C CYS A 664 -33.34 18.83 17.66
N PHE A 665 -32.13 18.88 17.10
CA PHE A 665 -31.85 18.29 15.79
C PHE A 665 -32.02 16.77 15.75
N GLN A 666 -31.79 16.08 16.88
CA GLN A 666 -31.86 14.63 17.00
C GLN A 666 -33.31 14.11 17.07
N CYS A 667 -34.09 14.53 18.06
CA CYS A 667 -35.47 14.04 18.26
C CYS A 667 -36.55 14.91 17.61
N ARG A 668 -36.20 16.08 17.06
CA ARG A 668 -37.10 17.08 16.45
C ARG A 668 -38.17 17.67 17.38
N ASN A 669 -38.22 17.28 18.64
CA ASN A 669 -39.07 17.90 19.64
C ASN A 669 -38.53 19.27 20.07
N SER A 670 -39.44 20.19 20.37
CA SER A 670 -39.10 21.52 20.89
C SER A 670 -39.14 21.58 22.42
N PHE A 671 -38.30 22.44 22.99
CA PHE A 671 -38.22 22.74 24.42
C PHE A 671 -37.79 24.19 24.65
N CYS A 672 -37.94 24.69 25.88
CA CYS A 672 -37.57 26.06 26.23
C CYS A 672 -36.06 26.16 26.58
N ALA A 673 -35.32 27.10 25.98
CA ALA A 673 -33.89 27.33 26.24
C ALA A 673 -33.61 27.62 27.73
N HIS A 674 -34.53 28.34 28.38
CA HIS A 674 -34.33 28.88 29.73
C HIS A 674 -34.84 27.94 30.83
N CYS A 675 -36.14 27.56 30.79
CA CYS A 675 -36.72 26.66 31.79
C CYS A 675 -36.55 25.17 31.48
N LYS A 676 -36.03 24.82 30.29
CA LYS A 676 -35.73 23.45 29.83
C LYS A 676 -36.92 22.47 29.82
N LYS A 677 -38.14 22.99 29.91
CA LYS A 677 -39.39 22.19 29.79
C LYS A 677 -39.78 21.99 28.32
N PRO A 678 -40.55 20.93 27.99
CA PRO A 678 -41.16 20.77 26.67
C PRO A 678 -41.89 22.04 26.20
N TRP A 679 -41.80 22.35 24.91
CA TRP A 679 -42.38 23.58 24.38
C TRP A 679 -43.86 23.41 24.01
N GLU A 680 -44.71 24.21 24.64
CA GLU A 680 -46.14 24.32 24.34
C GLU A 680 -46.43 25.66 23.63
N SER A 681 -47.48 25.72 22.79
CA SER A 681 -47.81 26.96 22.07
C SER A 681 -48.16 28.11 23.01
N GLN A 682 -48.72 27.81 24.18
CA GLN A 682 -49.06 28.75 25.25
C GLN A 682 -47.82 29.35 25.94
N HIS A 683 -46.62 28.80 25.76
CA HIS A 683 -45.38 29.44 26.23
C HIS A 683 -44.95 30.60 25.31
N ALA A 684 -45.46 30.68 24.07
CA ALA A 684 -45.11 31.75 23.15
C ALA A 684 -45.59 33.11 23.67
N GLY A 685 -44.67 34.07 23.82
CA GLY A 685 -44.96 35.40 24.34
C GLY A 685 -45.06 35.50 25.86
N LEU A 686 -44.92 34.40 26.60
CA LEU A 686 -44.88 34.38 28.07
C LEU A 686 -43.45 34.20 28.60
N SER A 687 -43.15 34.83 29.73
CA SER A 687 -41.98 34.46 30.54
C SER A 687 -42.11 33.03 31.07
N CYS A 688 -40.99 32.41 31.45
CA CYS A 688 -41.01 31.06 32.02
C CYS A 688 -41.87 30.97 33.29
N GLU A 689 -41.88 32.03 34.10
CA GLU A 689 -42.69 32.10 35.33
C GLU A 689 -44.18 32.33 35.05
N GLN A 690 -44.51 33.14 34.04
CA GLN A 690 -45.87 33.36 33.58
C GLN A 690 -46.44 32.07 33.00
N PHE A 691 -45.69 31.35 32.16
CA PHE A 691 -46.08 30.05 31.63
C PHE A 691 -46.25 29.02 32.75
N GLN A 692 -45.34 28.95 33.73
CA GLN A 692 -45.48 28.02 34.87
C GLN A 692 -46.67 28.37 35.78
N SER A 693 -47.01 29.65 35.94
CA SER A 693 -48.22 30.08 36.65
C SER A 693 -49.48 29.71 35.88
N TRP A 694 -49.49 29.96 34.57
CA TRP A 694 -50.57 29.53 33.68
C TRP A 694 -50.80 28.02 33.77
N LYS A 695 -49.75 27.19 33.74
CA LYS A 695 -49.86 25.72 33.93
C LYS A 695 -50.49 25.37 35.29
N ARG A 696 -50.10 26.02 36.40
CA ARG A 696 -50.74 25.79 37.71
C ARG A 696 -52.25 26.06 37.70
N GLU A 697 -52.67 27.12 37.02
CA GLU A 697 -54.05 27.62 37.05
C GLU A 697 -54.96 26.99 35.99
N ASN A 698 -54.41 26.47 34.89
CA ASN A 698 -55.17 26.06 33.71
C ASN A 698 -54.94 24.60 33.26
N ASP A 699 -53.91 23.91 33.74
CA ASP A 699 -53.63 22.51 33.37
C ASP A 699 -54.27 21.52 34.38
N PRO A 700 -55.30 20.74 33.98
CA PRO A 700 -55.98 19.82 34.89
C PRO A 700 -55.11 18.64 35.35
N GLU A 701 -54.06 18.31 34.60
CA GLU A 701 -53.11 17.25 34.97
C GLU A 701 -52.05 17.79 35.94
N TYR A 702 -51.59 19.01 35.75
CA TYR A 702 -50.76 19.70 36.75
C TYR A 702 -51.49 19.85 38.08
N GLN A 703 -52.75 20.27 38.05
CA GLN A 703 -53.60 20.41 39.24
C GLN A 703 -53.83 19.08 39.96
N ARG A 704 -54.00 17.99 39.20
CA ARG A 704 -54.11 16.62 39.75
C ARG A 704 -52.81 16.14 40.43
N GLN A 705 -51.65 16.59 39.95
CA GLN A 705 -50.34 16.29 40.53
C GLN A 705 -49.98 17.21 41.72
N GLY A 706 -50.63 18.37 41.84
CA GLY A 706 -50.52 19.27 42.99
C GLY A 706 -49.08 19.67 43.32
N LEU A 707 -48.73 19.67 44.62
CA LEU A 707 -47.38 20.02 45.07
C LEU A 707 -46.29 19.01 44.66
N ALA A 708 -46.66 17.76 44.32
CA ALA A 708 -45.68 16.81 43.77
C ALA A 708 -45.23 17.22 42.36
N GLY A 709 -46.13 17.78 41.55
CA GLY A 709 -45.78 18.42 40.28
C GLY A 709 -44.84 19.62 40.47
N TYR A 710 -45.09 20.44 41.49
CA TYR A 710 -44.23 21.59 41.84
C TYR A 710 -42.81 21.19 42.27
N LEU A 711 -42.67 20.17 43.14
CA LEU A 711 -41.36 19.68 43.57
C LEU A 711 -40.57 19.06 42.41
N ARG A 712 -41.23 18.31 41.53
CA ARG A 712 -40.63 17.76 40.30
C ARG A 712 -40.16 18.85 39.35
N ASP A 713 -40.98 19.89 39.16
CA ASP A 713 -40.65 21.05 38.31
C ASP A 713 -39.48 21.87 38.86
N ASN A 714 -39.34 21.95 40.18
CA ASN A 714 -38.22 22.57 40.90
C ASN A 714 -37.06 21.58 41.16
N GLY A 715 -36.98 20.52 40.35
CA GLY A 715 -36.04 19.42 40.51
C GLY A 715 -34.56 19.80 40.38
N ILE A 716 -33.70 18.81 40.60
CA ILE A 716 -32.26 19.00 40.75
C ILE A 716 -31.62 19.41 39.41
N THR A 717 -30.92 20.55 39.37
CA THR A 717 -30.10 20.96 38.22
C THR A 717 -28.62 20.85 38.59
N CYS A 718 -27.83 20.13 37.78
CA CYS A 718 -26.40 20.00 38.03
C CYS A 718 -25.69 21.36 37.80
N PRO A 719 -24.96 21.90 38.79
CA PRO A 719 -24.27 23.18 38.65
C PRO A 719 -23.08 23.12 37.68
N ASN A 720 -22.55 21.92 37.38
CA ASN A 720 -21.43 21.71 36.46
C ASN A 720 -21.89 21.61 35.00
N CYS A 721 -22.66 20.57 34.64
CA CYS A 721 -23.08 20.34 33.25
C CYS A 721 -24.47 20.89 32.89
N ARG A 722 -25.17 21.56 33.83
CA ARG A 722 -26.50 22.17 33.63
C ARG A 722 -27.62 21.21 33.20
N PHE A 723 -27.40 19.90 33.27
CA PHE A 723 -28.46 18.89 33.09
C PHE A 723 -29.48 18.97 34.24
N GLN A 724 -30.76 18.75 33.94
CA GLN A 724 -31.87 18.88 34.89
C GLN A 724 -32.57 17.53 35.08
N TYR A 725 -32.79 17.17 36.33
CA TYR A 725 -33.47 15.96 36.77
C TYR A 725 -34.87 16.33 37.27
N ALA A 726 -35.88 15.61 36.79
CA ALA A 726 -37.27 15.74 37.24
C ALA A 726 -37.49 14.92 38.54
N LEU A 727 -36.67 15.18 39.56
CA LEU A 727 -36.62 14.46 40.84
C LEU A 727 -36.70 15.45 42.00
N SER A 728 -37.42 15.09 43.06
CA SER A 728 -37.34 15.79 44.36
C SER A 728 -35.96 15.65 44.98
N LYS A 729 -35.59 16.59 45.85
CA LYS A 729 -34.29 16.60 46.54
C LYS A 729 -34.17 15.46 47.56
N GLY A 730 -35.29 14.96 48.06
CA GLY A 730 -35.35 13.68 48.76
C GLY A 730 -34.64 13.68 50.12
N GLY A 731 -34.16 12.51 50.54
CA GLY A 731 -33.61 12.30 51.89
C GLY A 731 -32.09 12.49 51.99
N CYS A 732 -31.36 12.06 50.95
CA CYS A 732 -29.92 12.26 50.85
C CYS A 732 -29.64 13.56 50.11
N MET A 733 -28.87 14.46 50.71
CA MET A 733 -28.48 15.72 50.06
C MET A 733 -27.27 15.55 49.13
N HIS A 734 -26.54 14.44 49.22
CA HIS A 734 -25.45 14.10 48.28
C HIS A 734 -26.04 13.60 46.97
N PHE A 735 -25.77 14.32 45.89
CA PHE A 735 -26.21 13.97 44.55
C PHE A 735 -25.01 13.86 43.61
N CYS A 736 -24.93 12.76 42.86
CA CYS A 736 -23.92 12.54 41.83
C CYS A 736 -24.58 12.65 40.46
N CYS A 737 -24.18 13.64 39.65
CA CYS A 737 -24.76 13.83 38.32
C CYS A 737 -24.41 12.64 37.41
N SER A 738 -25.41 11.92 36.90
CA SER A 738 -25.22 10.84 35.91
C SER A 738 -24.47 11.28 34.65
N GLN A 739 -24.64 12.54 34.21
CA GLN A 739 -24.06 13.05 32.96
C GLN A 739 -22.59 13.49 33.06
N CYS A 740 -22.12 13.94 34.24
CA CYS A 740 -20.75 14.47 34.38
C CYS A 740 -20.00 14.00 35.64
N ARG A 741 -20.63 13.13 36.45
CA ARG A 741 -20.16 12.63 37.76
C ARG A 741 -19.81 13.72 38.80
N TYR A 742 -20.21 14.98 38.58
CA TYR A 742 -20.04 16.04 39.57
C TYR A 742 -20.88 15.72 40.81
N GLN A 743 -20.26 15.78 41.98
CA GLN A 743 -20.88 15.45 43.27
C GLN A 743 -21.17 16.75 44.02
N PHE A 744 -22.45 16.99 44.35
CA PHE A 744 -22.90 18.26 44.90
C PHE A 744 -24.12 18.10 45.82
N CYS A 745 -24.41 19.15 46.58
CA CYS A 745 -25.60 19.21 47.42
C CYS A 745 -26.85 19.56 46.59
N SER A 746 -27.86 18.69 46.57
CA SER A 746 -29.16 18.98 45.92
C SER A 746 -29.90 20.18 46.54
N GLY A 747 -29.59 20.51 47.80
CA GLY A 747 -30.11 21.67 48.53
C GLY A 747 -29.51 23.01 48.10
N CYS A 748 -28.18 23.15 48.12
CA CYS A 748 -27.46 24.43 47.92
C CYS A 748 -26.45 24.45 46.75
N ASN A 749 -26.34 23.38 45.95
CA ASN A 749 -25.42 23.24 44.82
C ASN A 749 -23.92 23.36 45.13
N ASN A 750 -23.50 23.37 46.40
CA ASN A 750 -22.08 23.31 46.76
C ASN A 750 -21.49 21.90 46.52
N PRO A 751 -20.22 21.81 46.10
CA PRO A 751 -19.53 20.54 45.88
C PRO A 751 -19.41 19.68 47.15
N PHE A 752 -19.37 18.37 46.94
CA PHE A 752 -18.86 17.43 47.93
C PHE A 752 -17.36 17.19 47.70
N HIS A 753 -16.61 17.08 48.81
CA HIS A 753 -15.17 16.91 48.85
C HIS A 753 -14.81 15.61 49.56
N THR A 754 -13.92 14.81 48.96
CA THR A 754 -13.20 13.71 49.62
C THR A 754 -11.95 14.23 50.34
N THR A 755 -11.28 15.20 49.75
CA THR A 755 -10.22 16.02 50.35
C THR A 755 -10.68 17.48 50.37
N CYS A 756 -10.91 18.04 51.56
CA CYS A 756 -11.41 19.39 51.70
C CYS A 756 -10.26 20.40 51.81
N ALA A 757 -10.29 21.43 50.96
CA ALA A 757 -9.32 22.52 50.94
C ALA A 757 -9.80 23.77 51.71
N VAL A 758 -10.91 23.68 52.46
CA VAL A 758 -11.39 24.78 53.30
C VAL A 758 -10.58 24.84 54.58
N ASP A 759 -9.89 25.96 54.81
CA ASP A 759 -9.03 26.17 55.97
C ASP A 759 -9.76 25.87 57.29
N GLN A 760 -9.12 25.08 58.15
CA GLN A 760 -9.63 24.65 59.46
C GLN A 760 -10.91 23.79 59.40
N CYS A 761 -11.25 23.18 58.26
CA CYS A 761 -12.27 22.13 58.27
C CYS A 761 -11.77 20.90 59.06
N THR A 762 -12.49 20.53 60.12
CA THR A 762 -12.18 19.37 60.98
C THR A 762 -12.91 18.09 60.58
N VAL A 763 -13.76 18.14 59.54
CA VAL A 763 -14.56 17.00 59.09
C VAL A 763 -13.73 16.09 58.19
N SER A 764 -13.59 14.84 58.58
CA SER A 764 -12.96 13.80 57.77
C SER A 764 -13.98 13.03 56.92
N GLY A 765 -13.54 12.54 55.76
CA GLY A 765 -14.41 11.83 54.81
C GLY A 765 -15.25 12.75 53.92
N LEU A 766 -16.19 12.15 53.18
CA LEU A 766 -17.00 12.82 52.16
C LEU A 766 -17.98 13.82 52.78
N HIS A 767 -17.78 15.13 52.57
CA HIS A 767 -18.65 16.18 53.09
C HIS A 767 -18.77 17.39 52.15
N ALA A 768 -19.72 18.28 52.44
CA ALA A 768 -19.91 19.54 51.75
C ALA A 768 -20.13 20.68 52.77
N HIS A 769 -19.81 21.91 52.38
CA HIS A 769 -20.08 23.10 53.20
C HIS A 769 -21.44 23.68 52.83
N HIS A 770 -22.34 23.79 53.81
CA HIS A 770 -23.73 24.21 53.60
C HIS A 770 -24.00 25.62 54.17
N PRO A 771 -24.66 26.51 53.42
CA PRO A 771 -25.17 27.79 53.96
C PRO A 771 -26.35 27.54 54.90
N ARG A 772 -26.72 28.53 55.72
CA ARG A 772 -27.73 28.37 56.77
C ARG A 772 -29.15 28.10 56.25
N ASP A 773 -29.47 28.58 55.05
CA ASP A 773 -30.72 28.34 54.33
C ASP A 773 -30.72 27.05 53.48
N CYS A 774 -29.71 26.19 53.62
CA CYS A 774 -29.70 24.91 52.94
C CYS A 774 -30.74 23.95 53.52
N LEU A 775 -31.43 23.23 52.62
CA LEU A 775 -32.28 22.08 52.98
C LEU A 775 -31.57 21.05 53.87
N PHE A 776 -30.24 20.94 53.79
CA PHE A 776 -29.45 20.08 54.67
C PHE A 776 -29.68 20.37 56.17
N TYR A 777 -29.83 21.63 56.57
CA TYR A 777 -30.16 22.03 57.94
C TYR A 777 -31.66 22.19 58.14
N LEU A 778 -32.35 22.87 57.21
CA LEU A 778 -33.76 23.22 57.39
C LEU A 778 -34.71 22.01 57.33
N ARG A 779 -34.29 20.86 56.78
CA ARG A 779 -35.05 19.60 56.87
C ARG A 779 -35.15 19.07 58.31
N ASP A 780 -34.26 19.47 59.21
CA ASP A 780 -34.26 19.03 60.60
C ASP A 780 -35.21 19.89 61.47
N TRP A 781 -35.75 20.99 60.93
CA TRP A 781 -36.74 21.85 61.60
C TRP A 781 -38.16 21.28 61.49
N GLU A 782 -38.91 21.41 62.59
CA GLU A 782 -40.32 21.06 62.62
C GLU A 782 -41.16 21.87 61.62
N PRO A 783 -42.19 21.28 60.98
CA PRO A 783 -43.02 21.98 60.00
C PRO A 783 -43.63 23.28 60.52
N SER A 784 -44.03 23.33 61.80
CA SER A 784 -44.55 24.54 62.46
C SER A 784 -43.52 25.67 62.56
N ARG A 785 -42.23 25.35 62.74
CA ARG A 785 -41.13 26.34 62.76
C ARG A 785 -40.82 26.87 61.36
N LEU A 786 -40.93 26.01 60.34
CA LEU A 786 -40.82 26.41 58.93
C LEU A 786 -42.05 27.21 58.46
N GLN A 787 -43.25 26.92 58.99
CA GLN A 787 -44.48 27.72 58.80
C GLN A 787 -44.44 29.05 59.57
N ALA A 788 -43.70 29.17 60.67
CA ALA A 788 -43.47 30.47 61.31
C ALA A 788 -42.71 31.45 60.38
N LEU A 789 -41.95 30.93 59.41
CA LEU A 789 -41.37 31.71 58.30
C LEU A 789 -42.35 31.91 57.11
N LEU A 790 -43.47 31.19 57.06
CA LEU A 790 -44.36 31.06 55.88
C LEU A 790 -45.85 30.87 56.27
N GLN A 791 -46.65 31.93 56.16
CA GLN A 791 -48.08 31.95 56.50
C GLN A 791 -48.96 31.10 55.53
N VAL A 792 -48.93 29.75 55.58
CA VAL A 792 -49.65 28.88 54.62
C VAL A 792 -50.23 27.59 55.25
N ASN A 793 -51.47 27.22 54.88
CA ASN A 793 -52.19 25.99 55.27
C ASN A 793 -52.74 25.24 54.04
N THR A 794 -52.84 23.89 54.04
CA THR A 794 -53.86 23.06 53.32
C THR A 794 -53.71 21.52 53.53
N HIS A 795 -54.62 20.70 52.98
CA HIS A 795 -54.82 19.26 53.28
C HIS A 795 -54.68 18.31 52.06
N THR A 796 -54.37 17.02 52.28
CA THR A 796 -54.86 15.78 51.58
C THR A 796 -53.99 14.54 51.95
N TYR A 797 -54.29 13.35 51.42
CA TYR A 797 -54.18 12.08 52.18
C TYR A 797 -53.13 11.01 51.77
N LEU A 798 -52.38 11.13 50.66
CA LEU A 798 -51.25 10.23 50.31
C LEU A 798 -50.17 10.97 49.48
N CYS A 799 -48.88 10.66 49.70
CA CYS A 799 -47.76 11.40 49.07
C CYS A 799 -47.37 10.87 47.68
N GLY A 800 -47.70 11.64 46.63
CA GLY A 800 -47.44 11.32 45.22
C GLY A 800 -46.11 11.81 44.63
N VAL A 801 -45.12 12.20 45.45
CA VAL A 801 -43.80 12.67 44.97
C VAL A 801 -43.00 11.50 44.38
N ILE A 802 -42.31 11.72 43.25
CA ILE A 802 -41.46 10.71 42.62
C ILE A 802 -40.03 10.80 43.20
N GLU A 803 -39.54 9.68 43.71
CA GLU A 803 -38.18 9.51 44.22
C GLU A 803 -37.46 8.40 43.45
N GLN A 804 -36.14 8.51 43.36
CA GLN A 804 -35.31 7.48 42.75
C GLN A 804 -34.98 6.42 43.83
N LYS A 805 -35.50 5.20 43.66
CA LYS A 805 -35.29 4.06 44.58
C LYS A 805 -34.26 3.09 44.01
N ASP A 806 -33.46 2.50 44.89
CA ASP A 806 -32.42 1.54 44.53
C ASP A 806 -32.91 0.11 44.85
N GLU A 807 -33.30 -0.64 43.81
CA GLU A 807 -33.66 -2.05 43.94
C GLU A 807 -32.56 -2.90 43.31
N GLY A 808 -31.67 -3.44 44.14
CA GLY A 808 -30.60 -4.36 43.70
C GLY A 808 -29.46 -3.71 42.90
N GLY A 809 -29.21 -2.40 43.07
CA GLY A 809 -28.21 -1.65 42.30
C GLY A 809 -28.77 -1.01 41.02
N GLN A 810 -30.06 -1.19 40.75
CA GLN A 810 -30.74 -0.59 39.61
C GLN A 810 -31.68 0.52 40.10
N GLN A 811 -31.35 1.75 39.73
CA GLN A 811 -32.07 2.95 40.17
C GLN A 811 -33.33 3.16 39.34
N SER A 812 -34.51 3.14 39.97
CA SER A 812 -35.81 3.29 39.32
C SER A 812 -36.64 4.42 39.93
N ASP A 813 -37.37 5.16 39.09
CA ASP A 813 -38.23 6.25 39.53
C ASP A 813 -39.57 5.71 40.02
N ALA A 814 -39.88 5.91 41.30
CA ALA A 814 -41.07 5.39 41.95
C ALA A 814 -41.72 6.41 42.88
N ALA A 815 -43.05 6.33 43.05
CA ALA A 815 -43.76 7.17 44.01
C ALA A 815 -43.28 6.90 45.45
N CYS A 816 -43.17 7.97 46.25
CA CYS A 816 -42.81 7.93 47.66
C CYS A 816 -43.77 7.01 48.44
N GLY A 817 -45.09 7.24 48.31
CA GLY A 817 -46.14 6.40 48.91
C GLY A 817 -46.27 6.52 50.43
N ALA A 818 -45.44 7.34 51.08
CA ALA A 818 -45.52 7.59 52.52
C ALA A 818 -46.83 8.30 52.92
N GLN A 819 -47.28 8.02 54.16
CA GLN A 819 -48.46 8.67 54.74
C GLN A 819 -48.28 10.18 54.85
N THR A 820 -49.38 10.92 54.68
CA THR A 820 -49.46 12.37 54.84
C THR A 820 -50.19 12.70 56.13
N GLN A 821 -49.91 13.88 56.70
CA GLN A 821 -50.62 14.38 57.88
C GLN A 821 -51.56 15.53 57.46
N PRO A 822 -52.69 15.74 58.18
CA PRO A 822 -53.49 16.95 58.02
C PRO A 822 -52.62 18.21 58.18
N GLY A 823 -52.79 19.19 57.29
CA GLY A 823 -51.95 20.40 57.26
C GLY A 823 -50.69 20.32 56.38
N HIS A 824 -50.23 19.11 56.00
CA HIS A 824 -49.05 18.93 55.13
C HIS A 824 -49.37 18.92 53.62
N ALA A 825 -50.52 19.49 53.20
CA ALA A 825 -50.89 19.75 51.80
C ALA A 825 -50.72 18.56 50.82
N GLY A 826 -51.01 17.33 51.26
CA GLY A 826 -50.89 16.12 50.43
C GLY A 826 -49.47 15.57 50.29
N LEU A 827 -48.52 16.07 51.07
CA LEU A 827 -47.13 15.59 51.11
C LEU A 827 -46.87 14.83 52.41
N CYS A 828 -45.94 13.86 52.35
CA CYS A 828 -45.38 13.29 53.57
C CYS A 828 -44.48 14.35 54.22
N GLU A 829 -44.26 14.24 55.53
CA GLU A 829 -43.59 15.28 56.31
C GLU A 829 -42.24 15.73 55.72
N LYS A 830 -41.41 14.77 55.28
CA LYS A 830 -40.15 15.02 54.56
C LYS A 830 -40.32 15.92 53.32
N HIS A 831 -41.25 15.59 52.43
CA HIS A 831 -41.50 16.39 51.22
C HIS A 831 -42.23 17.70 51.53
N TYR A 832 -42.99 17.76 52.62
CA TYR A 832 -43.58 19.01 53.10
C TYR A 832 -42.50 19.98 53.63
N ARG A 833 -41.53 19.48 54.39
CA ARG A 833 -40.34 20.25 54.79
C ARG A 833 -39.55 20.71 53.54
N GLU A 834 -39.35 19.85 52.53
CA GLU A 834 -38.72 20.23 51.25
C GLU A 834 -39.50 21.36 50.53
N TYR A 835 -40.82 21.28 50.48
CA TYR A 835 -41.68 22.31 49.90
C TYR A 835 -41.59 23.65 50.64
N LEU A 836 -41.68 23.65 51.97
CA LEU A 836 -41.52 24.87 52.77
C LEU A 836 -40.14 25.50 52.58
N VAL A 837 -39.07 24.69 52.55
CA VAL A 837 -37.71 25.19 52.28
C VAL A 837 -37.58 25.72 50.84
N SER A 838 -38.23 25.10 49.86
CA SER A 838 -38.29 25.66 48.50
C SER A 838 -38.95 27.04 48.48
N LEU A 839 -39.97 27.28 49.31
CA LEU A 839 -40.61 28.58 49.44
C LEU A 839 -39.73 29.60 50.17
N ILE A 840 -39.13 29.25 51.32
CA ILE A 840 -38.16 30.07 52.08
C ILE A 840 -37.05 30.55 51.14
N ASN A 841 -36.43 29.62 50.42
CA ASN A 841 -35.28 29.91 49.57
C ASN A 841 -35.68 30.73 48.33
N SER A 842 -36.88 30.49 47.77
CA SER A 842 -37.40 31.24 46.63
C SER A 842 -37.69 32.72 46.91
N HIS A 843 -37.89 33.08 48.18
CA HIS A 843 -38.11 34.47 48.63
C HIS A 843 -36.95 35.02 49.46
N SER A 844 -35.79 34.33 49.49
CA SER A 844 -34.58 34.75 50.22
C SER A 844 -34.80 35.00 51.73
N ILE A 845 -35.67 34.23 52.38
CA ILE A 845 -35.96 34.37 53.81
C ILE A 845 -34.80 33.80 54.63
N ASP A 846 -34.22 34.61 55.51
CA ASP A 846 -33.16 34.16 56.43
C ASP A 846 -33.75 33.37 57.62
N PRO A 847 -33.26 32.16 57.93
CA PRO A 847 -33.68 31.43 59.13
C PRO A 847 -33.07 31.94 60.45
N ALA A 848 -31.99 32.74 60.41
CA ALA A 848 -31.26 33.19 61.61
C ALA A 848 -32.12 33.95 62.64
N PRO A 849 -33.11 34.79 62.28
CA PRO A 849 -33.98 35.47 63.24
C PRO A 849 -34.83 34.54 64.12
N LEU A 850 -34.98 33.26 63.76
CA LEU A 850 -35.66 32.25 64.58
C LEU A 850 -34.68 31.33 65.34
N TYR A 851 -33.38 31.63 65.36
CA TYR A 851 -32.39 30.84 66.12
C TYR A 851 -32.54 31.06 67.62
N SER A 852 -32.46 29.97 68.38
CA SER A 852 -32.15 30.04 69.80
C SER A 852 -30.70 30.52 70.02
N SER A 853 -30.40 31.06 71.20
CA SER A 853 -29.06 31.46 71.62
C SER A 853 -27.96 30.42 71.32
N ASN A 854 -28.27 29.13 71.49
CA ASN A 854 -27.32 28.04 71.22
C ASN A 854 -27.12 27.80 69.71
N GLU A 855 -28.21 27.83 68.92
CA GLU A 855 -28.11 27.71 67.45
C GLU A 855 -27.34 28.88 66.84
N LEU A 856 -27.51 30.10 67.37
CA LEU A 856 -26.77 31.28 66.96
C LEU A 856 -25.27 31.13 67.24
N LEU A 857 -24.86 30.73 68.44
CA LEU A 857 -23.45 30.45 68.75
C LEU A 857 -22.85 29.35 67.88
N LEU A 858 -23.59 28.28 67.63
CA LEU A 858 -23.16 27.19 66.75
C LEU A 858 -23.03 27.66 65.29
N ALA A 859 -23.90 28.57 64.83
CA ALA A 859 -23.78 29.19 63.51
C ALA A 859 -22.58 30.13 63.43
N CYS A 860 -22.38 31.02 64.41
CA CYS A 860 -21.23 31.91 64.47
C CYS A 860 -19.91 31.14 64.39
N ARG A 861 -19.74 30.10 65.22
CA ARG A 861 -18.54 29.24 65.19
C ARG A 861 -18.35 28.49 63.88
N ARG A 862 -19.44 27.98 63.28
CA ARG A 862 -19.41 27.27 61.99
C ARG A 862 -18.97 28.17 60.84
N TYR A 863 -19.46 29.42 60.83
CA TYR A 863 -19.18 30.40 59.78
C TYR A 863 -18.02 31.36 60.13
N LYS A 864 -17.36 31.14 61.26
CA LYS A 864 -16.23 31.92 61.80
C LYS A 864 -16.54 33.39 62.08
N VAL A 865 -17.80 33.69 62.39
CA VAL A 865 -18.20 34.99 62.98
C VAL A 865 -17.71 35.02 64.42
N ASP A 866 -16.95 36.05 64.77
CA ASP A 866 -16.36 36.20 66.10
C ASP A 866 -17.46 36.35 67.18
N ASP A 867 -17.52 35.35 68.08
CA ASP A 867 -18.46 35.21 69.19
C ASP A 867 -17.93 35.76 70.53
N THR A 868 -16.86 36.56 70.54
CA THR A 868 -16.35 37.16 71.79
C THR A 868 -17.38 38.09 72.44
N HIS A 869 -17.45 38.00 73.76
CA HIS A 869 -18.32 38.82 74.60
C HIS A 869 -17.56 40.08 75.01
N THR A 870 -18.20 41.25 74.91
CA THR A 870 -17.54 42.51 75.26
C THR A 870 -17.74 42.86 76.75
N ASP A 871 -16.83 43.65 77.32
CA ASP A 871 -16.87 44.00 78.74
C ASP A 871 -18.08 44.89 79.06
N GLY A 872 -18.96 44.43 79.95
CA GLY A 872 -20.16 45.15 80.37
C GLY A 872 -21.40 44.95 79.47
N GLU A 873 -21.30 44.13 78.43
CA GLU A 873 -22.43 43.75 77.57
C GLU A 873 -23.43 42.86 78.33
N ASP A 874 -24.73 43.09 78.16
CA ASP A 874 -25.75 42.20 78.71
C ASP A 874 -26.11 41.08 77.71
N THR A 875 -26.68 39.99 78.22
CA THR A 875 -27.00 38.79 77.42
C THR A 875 -27.92 39.06 76.22
N PHE A 876 -28.84 40.01 76.31
CA PHE A 876 -29.74 40.34 75.20
C PHE A 876 -29.00 41.13 74.12
N THR A 877 -28.20 42.13 74.51
CA THR A 877 -27.34 42.90 73.60
C THR A 877 -26.33 41.99 72.88
N TYR A 878 -25.69 41.07 73.62
CA TYR A 878 -24.76 40.07 73.06
C TYR A 878 -25.38 39.24 71.94
N TYR A 879 -26.53 38.59 72.17
CA TYR A 879 -27.16 37.77 71.13
C TYR A 879 -27.74 38.61 69.98
N THR A 880 -28.19 39.84 70.24
CA THR A 880 -28.66 40.75 69.19
C THR A 880 -27.51 41.12 68.24
N ARG A 881 -26.37 41.53 68.81
CA ARG A 881 -25.14 41.83 68.06
C ARG A 881 -24.65 40.62 67.26
N LEU A 882 -24.67 39.42 67.83
CA LEU A 882 -24.26 38.21 67.10
C LEU A 882 -25.19 37.87 65.93
N LEU A 883 -26.50 38.14 66.07
CA LEU A 883 -27.47 37.93 65.00
C LEU A 883 -27.23 38.92 63.85
N GLU A 884 -27.12 40.21 64.15
CA GLU A 884 -26.79 41.25 63.17
C GLU A 884 -25.47 40.94 62.44
N LYS A 885 -24.41 40.67 63.21
CA LYS A 885 -23.08 40.34 62.67
C LYS A 885 -23.09 39.07 61.80
N LEU A 886 -23.85 38.04 62.18
CA LEU A 886 -24.02 36.83 61.36
C LEU A 886 -24.77 37.11 60.05
N MET A 887 -25.74 38.02 60.06
CA MET A 887 -26.51 38.39 58.88
C MET A 887 -25.70 39.28 57.93
N ASP A 888 -24.87 40.18 58.46
CA ASP A 888 -24.02 41.09 57.70
C ASP A 888 -22.74 40.42 57.15
N GLU A 889 -22.03 39.63 57.96
CA GLU A 889 -20.74 39.02 57.56
C GLU A 889 -20.92 37.76 56.70
N VAL A 890 -22.05 37.05 56.83
CA VAL A 890 -22.27 35.76 56.18
C VAL A 890 -23.55 35.80 55.34
N PRO A 891 -23.47 35.84 54.00
CA PRO A 891 -24.65 35.85 53.15
C PRO A 891 -25.39 34.50 53.18
N LEU A 892 -26.67 34.52 52.77
CA LEU A 892 -27.40 33.31 52.40
C LEU A 892 -26.78 32.67 51.15
N GLY A 893 -27.00 31.38 50.93
CA GLY A 893 -26.25 30.64 49.90
C GLY A 893 -26.45 31.15 48.46
N ASP A 894 -25.41 31.71 47.84
CA ASP A 894 -25.47 32.30 46.48
C ASP A 894 -25.90 31.29 45.39
N LYS A 895 -25.58 30.01 45.60
CA LYS A 895 -25.88 28.91 44.66
C LYS A 895 -27.20 28.18 44.95
N VAL A 896 -27.91 28.58 46.00
CA VAL A 896 -29.26 28.08 46.29
C VAL A 896 -30.22 28.60 45.20
N PRO A 897 -31.09 27.77 44.60
CA PRO A 897 -32.07 28.25 43.63
C PRO A 897 -33.06 29.25 44.28
N ARG A 898 -33.19 30.45 43.69
CA ARG A 898 -34.12 31.51 44.09
C ARG A 898 -34.94 31.99 42.89
N LYS A 899 -36.07 32.67 43.12
CA LYS A 899 -36.70 33.48 42.06
C LYS A 899 -35.79 34.67 41.72
N LYS A 900 -35.88 35.18 40.50
CA LYS A 900 -35.13 36.35 40.03
C LYS A 900 -36.06 37.52 39.76
#